data_AF-K9TIJ3-F1
#
_entry.id   AF-K9TIJ3-F1
#
_cell.length_a   1.000
_cell.length_b   1.000
_cell.length_c   1.000
_cell.angle_alpha   90.00
_cell.angle_beta   90.00
_cell.angle_gamma   90.00
#
_symmetry.space_group_name_H-M   'P 1'
#
loop_
_entity.id
_entity.type
_entity.pdbx_description
1 polymer ?
#
loop_
_entity_poly.entity_id
_entity_poly.type
_entity_poly.pdbx_seq_one_letter_code
_entity_poly.pdbx_strand_id
1 'polypeptide(L)'
;MYATDWTITERNFDPASEPHHQETVFTLGNGYLGTRGTFEEGYPGAKPATLINGLYDKVAIVHTELANCPDWLPMVVSVGGEYFSLDRGEILHYERQLDMRRGILRRQIRWRSPQGKTLDLHFERFTSLAEHHIAAIRLSVTPVDFSDIVEIQAGLDGHPDNQGIKHWKWINQGLTPVRTPQSTNSLPFSLLPSEVDGVWMQLSTLHSGIELGMATQLSVKNAQQQPLPVLAMTTPGYPTLTTRFEGNRGETVTVEKLVTIYTSRETEAPTAEAIAKLSQLPDYDTLRDEHTAAWDRLWEKSDVVIEGDLKAQQAIRYNLFQLLQAAPHHDSHVSIPAKTLSGFAYRGHVFWDTEIFLLPFLSYTQPAIAKNALTYRYHTLPGARRKAAQSGYEGAMFAWESAATGDEVTPRWVPDAEGKELVRIWCGDIELHITTDVAYAAWNYWQITGDDAWMVDYGAELILDTAVFWGSRAEWNGDRNCYEIRDVIGPDENHDRVNNNTFTNRMMQWHLETAQGVLNWLQDFAPDQAQALVQQLDLNAKRLTHWNHVIERIYLPTPSQTGLIEQSEGFFALKDVNLADYEPRQHSMQAILGIETTNQCQILKQPDVLMLLYLLGDRYDSQTLQANWDYYCPRTDHVYGSSLGPAIHAVLAAQLDKPTEAYEHFMRAALVDLEDVRGNACEGIHAASTGGVWQAIVFGFAGIRLTERGPIANPHLPPGWTRLKFKLSWRDRWYEFDIKQESALADAQKTTSHGSEITATALRDKLRGVIFDLDGVLTDTAEYHYLGWKQLADEEGIPFDREANEAMRGLARRESLLTLLGSRQVPEAQMQEMMDRKNRYYVDLVAEIGPQDLLPGAMEFLMELQAAGIQVAIGSSSKNAHMVVERLGIGHLVQAIADGYSVSRSKPAPDLFLHAAELLGIPSSQCIVFEDADSGVEAAKAAGMLAIGLGPVERFQDADLVLPSLEYIQWTDLLDKLAQTALLSGDLAAIGDRIGAGSL
;
A
#
# COMPACT_ATOMS: atom_id res chain seq x y z
N MET A 1 -18.36 14.55 0.13
CA MET A 1 -17.51 13.36 0.34
C MET A 1 -16.28 13.54 -0.51
N TYR A 2 -15.16 13.97 0.10
CA TYR A 2 -13.89 14.17 -0.60
C TYR A 2 -13.10 12.85 -0.60
N ALA A 3 -12.44 12.58 -1.73
CA ALA A 3 -11.85 11.30 -2.14
C ALA A 3 -10.45 11.01 -1.55
N THR A 4 -10.25 11.25 -0.25
CA THR A 4 -8.93 11.07 0.38
C THR A 4 -8.61 9.59 0.66
N ASP A 5 -9.60 8.72 0.82
CA ASP A 5 -9.45 7.30 1.16
C ASP A 5 -9.16 6.37 -0.04
N TRP A 6 -9.14 6.91 -1.27
CA TRP A 6 -8.89 6.18 -2.52
C TRP A 6 -7.68 6.70 -3.30
N THR A 7 -7.05 7.77 -2.84
CA THR A 7 -6.00 8.47 -3.58
C THR A 7 -4.69 8.43 -2.80
N ILE A 8 -3.61 8.00 -3.43
CA ILE A 8 -2.23 8.20 -2.94
C ILE A 8 -1.68 9.45 -3.62
N THR A 9 -1.19 10.42 -2.85
CA THR A 9 -0.75 11.72 -3.36
C THR A 9 0.70 12.01 -2.96
N GLU A 10 1.51 12.37 -3.95
CA GLU A 10 2.85 12.92 -3.79
C GLU A 10 2.82 14.41 -4.16
N ARG A 11 2.97 15.30 -3.17
CA ARG A 11 2.83 16.77 -3.35
C ARG A 11 4.15 17.50 -3.57
N ASN A 12 5.27 16.84 -3.36
CA ASN A 12 6.59 17.43 -3.53
C ASN A 12 7.45 16.45 -4.30
N PHE A 13 8.25 16.98 -5.22
CA PHE A 13 9.29 16.23 -5.89
C PHE A 13 10.63 16.60 -5.24
N ASP A 14 11.26 15.63 -4.56
CA ASP A 14 12.60 15.79 -3.99
C ASP A 14 13.59 14.93 -4.80
N PRO A 15 14.47 15.55 -5.61
CA PRO A 15 15.51 14.84 -6.36
C PRO A 15 16.48 14.02 -5.49
N ALA A 16 16.62 14.36 -4.21
CA ALA A 16 17.52 13.69 -3.26
C ALA A 16 16.85 12.48 -2.58
N SER A 17 15.51 12.47 -2.49
CA SER A 17 14.74 11.28 -2.10
C SER A 17 14.75 10.29 -3.26
N GLU A 18 15.15 9.04 -3.04
CA GLU A 18 15.33 8.08 -4.14
C GLU A 18 14.02 7.92 -4.95
N PRO A 19 13.94 8.40 -6.21
CA PRO A 19 12.69 8.41 -6.96
C PRO A 19 12.19 6.99 -7.30
N HIS A 20 13.03 5.97 -7.13
CA HIS A 20 12.75 4.61 -7.59
C HIS A 20 11.71 3.87 -6.76
N HIS A 21 11.61 4.15 -5.46
CA HIS A 21 10.51 3.63 -4.66
C HIS A 21 9.18 4.22 -5.16
N GLN A 22 9.17 5.54 -5.41
CA GLN A 22 8.00 6.25 -5.92
C GLN A 22 7.61 5.85 -7.35
N GLU A 23 8.52 5.32 -8.15
CA GLU A 23 8.19 4.66 -9.42
C GLU A 23 7.44 3.33 -9.19
N THR A 24 7.80 2.55 -8.17
CA THR A 24 7.07 1.33 -7.81
C THR A 24 5.67 1.67 -7.31
N VAL A 25 5.55 2.64 -6.39
CA VAL A 25 4.27 2.94 -5.70
C VAL A 25 3.15 3.28 -6.69
N PHE A 26 3.51 4.03 -7.72
CA PHE A 26 2.60 4.55 -8.74
C PHE A 26 2.53 3.65 -10.00
N THR A 27 2.91 2.37 -9.88
CA THR A 27 2.74 1.38 -10.96
C THR A 27 1.26 1.24 -11.34
N LEU A 28 0.99 1.17 -12.64
CA LEU A 28 -0.33 0.87 -13.22
C LEU A 28 -0.30 -0.47 -13.94
N GLY A 29 -1.38 -1.25 -13.86
CA GLY A 29 -1.52 -2.52 -14.56
C GLY A 29 -2.96 -2.90 -14.85
N ASN A 30 -3.13 -3.98 -15.59
CA ASN A 30 -4.44 -4.52 -15.98
C ASN A 30 -4.48 -6.06 -16.05
N GLY A 31 -3.51 -6.70 -15.40
CA GLY A 31 -3.32 -8.15 -15.31
C GLY A 31 -2.77 -8.83 -16.57
N TYR A 32 -2.65 -8.09 -17.66
CA TYR A 32 -1.84 -8.47 -18.81
C TYR A 32 -0.45 -7.84 -18.71
N LEU A 33 -0.41 -6.52 -18.47
CA LEU A 33 0.83 -5.77 -18.33
C LEU A 33 0.83 -4.88 -17.08
N GLY A 34 2.03 -4.51 -16.64
CA GLY A 34 2.28 -3.50 -15.62
C GLY A 34 3.34 -2.51 -16.09
N THR A 35 3.12 -1.21 -15.87
CA THR A 35 4.04 -0.13 -16.21
C THR A 35 4.35 0.69 -14.95
N ARG A 36 5.63 0.81 -14.62
CA ARG A 36 6.11 1.59 -13.47
C ARG A 36 5.64 3.05 -13.56
N GLY A 37 5.51 3.68 -12.40
CA GLY A 37 5.12 5.08 -12.21
C GLY A 37 6.13 6.12 -12.69
N THR A 38 7.02 5.80 -13.64
CA THR A 38 8.00 6.73 -14.21
C THR A 38 7.33 7.88 -14.96
N PHE A 39 8.04 8.99 -15.11
CA PHE A 39 7.54 10.20 -15.74
C PHE A 39 7.53 10.10 -17.27
N GLU A 40 6.50 10.69 -17.90
CA GLU A 40 6.29 10.65 -19.35
C GLU A 40 7.42 11.31 -20.16
N GLU A 41 8.05 12.35 -19.62
CA GLU A 41 9.19 13.07 -20.20
C GLU A 41 10.54 12.36 -19.97
N GLY A 42 10.56 11.32 -19.12
CA GLY A 42 11.78 10.69 -18.61
C GLY A 42 12.46 11.48 -17.50
N TYR A 43 13.41 10.86 -16.80
CA TYR A 43 14.20 11.52 -15.76
C TYR A 43 15.57 10.85 -15.62
N PRO A 44 16.66 11.60 -15.35
CA PRO A 44 17.99 11.01 -15.16
C PRO A 44 18.00 9.96 -14.04
N GLY A 45 18.43 8.74 -14.38
CA GLY A 45 18.51 7.62 -13.45
C GLY A 45 17.20 6.84 -13.26
N ALA A 46 16.07 7.30 -13.81
CA ALA A 46 14.80 6.60 -13.72
C ALA A 46 14.91 5.15 -14.21
N LYS A 47 14.09 4.25 -13.64
CA LYS A 47 14.05 2.84 -14.02
C LYS A 47 12.70 2.51 -14.68
N PRO A 48 12.45 2.96 -15.93
CA PRO A 48 11.20 2.63 -16.62
C PRO A 48 11.12 1.13 -16.87
N ALA A 49 9.96 0.56 -16.55
CA ALA A 49 9.67 -0.81 -16.90
C ALA A 49 8.22 -0.96 -17.34
N THR A 50 8.02 -1.69 -18.43
CA THR A 50 6.74 -2.27 -18.78
C THR A 50 6.91 -3.79 -18.86
N LEU A 51 6.25 -4.54 -17.99
CA LEU A 51 6.35 -5.99 -17.92
C LEU A 51 5.02 -6.62 -18.33
N ILE A 52 5.08 -7.67 -19.14
CA ILE A 52 3.90 -8.43 -19.59
C ILE A 52 3.98 -9.83 -18.98
N ASN A 53 2.86 -10.29 -18.40
CA ASN A 53 2.76 -11.64 -17.86
C ASN A 53 3.19 -12.69 -18.90
N GLY A 54 4.06 -13.62 -18.50
CA GLY A 54 4.51 -14.73 -19.36
C GLY A 54 5.49 -14.36 -20.48
N LEU A 55 5.86 -13.08 -20.64
CA LEU A 55 6.84 -12.63 -21.63
C LEU A 55 8.27 -12.81 -21.09
N TYR A 56 8.64 -14.07 -20.89
CA TYR A 56 9.99 -14.44 -20.46
C TYR A 56 10.93 -14.56 -21.65
N ASP A 57 12.17 -14.16 -21.44
CA ASP A 57 13.28 -14.47 -22.34
C ASP A 57 14.46 -14.99 -21.52
N LYS A 58 15.42 -15.62 -22.21
CA LYS A 58 16.64 -16.14 -21.58
C LYS A 58 17.78 -15.21 -21.87
N VAL A 59 18.68 -14.99 -20.93
CA VAL A 59 19.90 -14.21 -21.17
C VAL A 59 21.16 -15.05 -21.00
N ALA A 60 22.26 -14.59 -21.62
CA ALA A 60 23.55 -15.25 -21.51
C ALA A 60 23.99 -15.26 -20.04
N ILE A 61 24.26 -16.46 -19.51
CA ILE A 61 24.50 -16.79 -18.10
C ILE A 61 23.20 -17.07 -17.30
N VAL A 62 22.51 -18.14 -17.71
CA VAL A 62 21.63 -19.02 -16.89
C VAL A 62 20.26 -18.46 -16.47
N HIS A 63 19.93 -17.20 -16.75
CA HIS A 63 18.72 -16.58 -16.16
C HIS A 63 17.57 -16.47 -17.18
N THR A 64 16.41 -17.03 -16.80
CA THR A 64 15.13 -16.68 -17.41
C THR A 64 14.58 -15.50 -16.62
N GLU A 65 14.02 -14.50 -17.28
CA GLU A 65 13.38 -13.36 -16.61
C GLU A 65 12.34 -12.70 -17.53
N LEU A 66 11.39 -11.96 -16.94
CA LEU A 66 10.47 -11.14 -17.74
C LEU A 66 11.26 -10.06 -18.48
N ALA A 67 11.08 -9.97 -19.80
CA ALA A 67 11.75 -8.95 -20.58
C ALA A 67 11.02 -7.60 -20.44
N ASN A 68 11.76 -6.54 -20.11
CA ASN A 68 11.25 -5.17 -20.14
C ASN A 68 10.80 -4.81 -21.55
N CYS A 69 9.52 -4.57 -21.74
CA CYS A 69 8.91 -4.25 -23.03
C CYS A 69 9.27 -2.83 -23.47
N PRO A 70 9.14 -2.51 -24.77
CA PRO A 70 9.33 -1.15 -25.28
C PRO A 70 8.53 -0.13 -24.46
N ASP A 71 9.15 1.02 -24.17
CA ASP A 71 8.51 2.05 -23.37
C ASP A 71 7.49 2.83 -24.21
N TRP A 72 6.24 2.79 -23.79
CA TRP A 72 5.12 3.48 -24.42
C TRP A 72 4.83 4.84 -23.79
N LEU A 73 5.46 5.19 -22.67
CA LEU A 73 5.25 6.44 -21.96
C LEU A 73 5.77 7.71 -22.66
N PRO A 74 6.88 7.70 -23.43
CA PRO A 74 7.52 8.94 -23.88
C PRO A 74 6.55 9.98 -24.45
N MET A 75 6.43 11.12 -23.78
CA MET A 75 5.75 12.35 -24.19
C MET A 75 6.57 13.56 -23.72
N VAL A 76 7.46 14.02 -24.60
CA VAL A 76 8.39 15.12 -24.32
C VAL A 76 7.77 16.45 -24.78
N VAL A 77 7.75 17.43 -23.88
CA VAL A 77 7.27 18.79 -24.15
C VAL A 77 8.46 19.73 -24.28
N SER A 78 8.44 20.62 -25.27
CA SER A 78 9.38 21.74 -25.34
C SER A 78 8.72 23.05 -25.74
N VAL A 79 9.28 24.16 -25.27
CA VAL A 79 8.83 25.52 -25.57
C VAL A 79 10.01 26.37 -26.01
N GLY A 80 9.93 26.95 -27.21
CA GLY A 80 11.02 27.76 -27.77
C GLY A 80 12.38 27.02 -27.80
N GLY A 81 12.37 25.70 -27.95
CA GLY A 81 13.55 24.84 -27.94
C GLY A 81 14.03 24.36 -26.56
N GLU A 82 13.37 24.72 -25.47
CA GLU A 82 13.68 24.25 -24.12
C GLU A 82 12.78 23.09 -23.71
N TYR A 83 13.38 21.96 -23.34
CA TYR A 83 12.65 20.76 -22.92
C TYR A 83 12.19 20.87 -21.48
N PHE A 84 10.93 20.50 -21.23
CA PHE A 84 10.43 20.23 -19.89
C PHE A 84 11.14 18.99 -19.33
N SER A 85 11.66 19.12 -18.12
CA SER A 85 12.17 18.01 -17.31
C SER A 85 12.20 18.44 -15.85
N LEU A 86 12.02 17.51 -14.91
CA LEU A 86 12.07 17.84 -13.48
C LEU A 86 13.48 18.20 -12.98
N ASP A 87 14.54 17.85 -13.73
CA ASP A 87 15.93 18.22 -13.41
C ASP A 87 16.39 19.55 -14.04
N ARG A 88 15.52 20.24 -14.81
CA ARG A 88 15.88 21.46 -15.56
C ARG A 88 14.78 22.51 -15.47
N GLY A 89 15.14 23.76 -15.20
CA GLY A 89 14.17 24.84 -14.98
C GLY A 89 13.71 24.88 -13.52
N GLU A 90 12.56 25.51 -13.26
CA GLU A 90 12.02 25.70 -11.91
C GLU A 90 10.63 25.07 -11.80
N ILE A 91 10.45 24.18 -10.82
CA ILE A 91 9.17 23.55 -10.50
C ILE A 91 8.43 24.45 -9.50
N LEU A 92 7.39 25.13 -9.97
CA LEU A 92 6.58 26.06 -9.17
C LEU A 92 5.43 25.35 -8.45
N HIS A 93 4.98 24.23 -9.00
CA HIS A 93 3.98 23.35 -8.39
C HIS A 93 4.18 21.93 -8.94
N TYR A 94 3.98 20.93 -8.07
CA TYR A 94 4.03 19.53 -8.42
C TYR A 94 2.98 18.77 -7.61
N GLU A 95 2.22 17.91 -8.26
CA GLU A 95 1.39 16.93 -7.58
C GLU A 95 1.23 15.69 -8.46
N ARG A 96 1.43 14.50 -7.90
CA ARG A 96 1.15 13.22 -8.56
C ARG A 96 0.17 12.40 -7.73
N GLN A 97 -0.87 11.87 -8.37
CA GLN A 97 -1.97 11.18 -7.70
C GLN A 97 -2.29 9.85 -8.36
N LEU A 98 -2.30 8.76 -7.57
CA LEU A 98 -2.84 7.47 -7.97
C LEU A 98 -4.27 7.34 -7.43
N ASP A 99 -5.25 7.38 -8.32
CA ASP A 99 -6.66 7.11 -8.03
C ASP A 99 -6.88 5.59 -8.11
N MET A 100 -6.80 4.91 -6.96
CA MET A 100 -6.91 3.44 -6.87
C MET A 100 -8.32 2.94 -7.19
N ARG A 101 -9.33 3.81 -6.98
CA ARG A 101 -10.72 3.47 -7.31
C ARG A 101 -10.89 3.29 -8.81
N ARG A 102 -10.24 4.15 -9.59
CA ARG A 102 -10.40 4.20 -11.05
C ARG A 102 -9.22 3.63 -11.83
N GLY A 103 -8.08 3.36 -11.17
CA GLY A 103 -6.84 2.91 -11.80
C GLY A 103 -6.18 3.97 -12.68
N ILE A 104 -6.26 5.24 -12.27
CA ILE A 104 -5.76 6.38 -13.06
C ILE A 104 -4.60 7.05 -12.33
N LEU A 105 -3.51 7.29 -13.04
CA LEU A 105 -2.40 8.12 -12.56
C LEU A 105 -2.52 9.53 -13.16
N ARG A 106 -2.55 10.54 -12.30
CA ARG A 106 -2.56 11.96 -12.68
C ARG A 106 -1.29 12.65 -12.21
N ARG A 107 -0.81 13.62 -12.98
CA ARG A 107 0.29 14.48 -12.57
C ARG A 107 0.05 15.91 -13.03
N GLN A 108 0.12 16.85 -12.10
CA GLN A 108 -0.02 18.29 -12.33
C GLN A 108 1.31 18.97 -12.03
N ILE A 109 1.84 19.70 -13.00
CA ILE A 109 3.10 20.43 -12.87
C ILE A 109 2.90 21.85 -13.37
N ARG A 110 3.34 22.82 -12.57
CA ARG A 110 3.63 24.18 -13.07
C ARG A 110 5.14 24.32 -13.17
N TRP A 111 5.65 24.43 -14.38
CA TRP A 111 7.07 24.49 -14.67
C TRP A 111 7.44 25.79 -15.35
N ARG A 112 8.52 26.43 -14.91
CA ARG A 112 9.12 27.57 -15.58
C ARG A 112 10.42 27.14 -16.24
N SER A 113 10.51 27.37 -17.55
CA SER A 113 11.69 27.05 -18.34
C SER A 113 12.91 27.89 -17.92
N PRO A 114 14.14 27.49 -18.27
CA PRO A 114 15.33 28.29 -17.98
C PRO A 114 15.30 29.71 -18.58
N GLN A 115 14.60 29.94 -19.70
CA GLN A 115 14.36 31.28 -20.25
C GLN A 115 13.15 32.00 -19.64
N GLY A 116 12.51 31.45 -18.60
CA GLY A 116 11.44 32.10 -17.86
C GLY A 116 10.05 31.93 -18.42
N LYS A 117 9.81 30.94 -19.31
CA LYS A 117 8.48 30.65 -19.88
C LYS A 117 7.74 29.65 -19.00
N THR A 118 6.57 30.00 -18.49
CA THR A 118 5.83 29.16 -17.55
C THR A 118 4.72 28.36 -18.25
N LEU A 119 4.72 27.04 -18.06
CA LEU A 119 3.73 26.09 -18.54
C LEU A 119 3.00 25.42 -17.37
N ASP A 120 1.68 25.28 -17.49
CA ASP A 120 0.90 24.31 -16.73
C ASP A 120 0.74 23.03 -17.56
N LEU A 121 1.16 21.90 -16.98
CA LEU A 121 1.12 20.57 -17.57
C LEU A 121 0.24 19.67 -16.71
N HIS A 122 -0.74 19.00 -17.33
CA HIS A 122 -1.58 18.02 -16.66
C HIS A 122 -1.58 16.71 -17.45
N PHE A 123 -1.01 15.66 -16.86
CA PHE A 123 -1.00 14.31 -17.38
C PHE A 123 -2.08 13.48 -16.70
N GLU A 124 -2.79 12.66 -17.47
CA GLU A 124 -3.69 11.61 -16.99
C GLU A 124 -3.41 10.33 -17.82
N ARG A 125 -3.06 9.23 -17.17
CA ARG A 125 -2.81 7.96 -17.86
C ARG A 125 -3.43 6.76 -17.15
N PHE A 126 -3.72 5.74 -17.95
CA PHE A 126 -4.22 4.44 -17.48
C PHE A 126 -3.85 3.31 -18.44
N THR A 127 -3.78 2.10 -17.91
CA THR A 127 -3.73 0.84 -18.66
C THR A 127 -5.12 0.20 -18.56
N SER A 128 -5.78 -0.02 -19.70
CA SER A 128 -7.21 -0.35 -19.69
C SER A 128 -7.45 -1.73 -19.09
N LEU A 129 -8.26 -1.77 -18.04
CA LEU A 129 -8.79 -2.99 -17.43
C LEU A 129 -9.97 -3.58 -18.23
N ALA A 130 -10.69 -2.75 -19.00
CA ALA A 130 -11.77 -3.23 -19.85
C ALA A 130 -11.24 -3.99 -21.09
N GLU A 131 -10.09 -3.54 -21.61
CA GLU A 131 -9.46 -4.04 -22.83
C GLU A 131 -7.94 -4.07 -22.62
N HIS A 132 -7.43 -5.22 -22.20
CA HIS A 132 -6.09 -5.36 -21.62
C HIS A 132 -4.92 -5.04 -22.56
N HIS A 133 -5.16 -4.91 -23.86
CA HIS A 133 -4.18 -4.50 -24.86
C HIS A 133 -4.01 -2.98 -25.02
N ILE A 134 -4.81 -2.16 -24.32
CA ILE A 134 -4.85 -0.70 -24.53
C ILE A 134 -4.18 0.04 -23.37
N ALA A 135 -3.35 1.03 -23.71
CA ALA A 135 -2.84 2.04 -22.80
C ALA A 135 -3.07 3.46 -23.35
N ALA A 136 -3.28 4.43 -22.47
CA ALA A 136 -3.66 5.78 -22.87
C ALA A 136 -3.01 6.86 -22.00
N ILE A 137 -2.64 7.98 -22.62
CA ILE A 137 -2.15 9.20 -21.96
C ILE A 137 -2.92 10.40 -22.53
N ARG A 138 -3.37 11.29 -21.66
CA ARG A 138 -3.87 12.63 -22.01
C ARG A 138 -2.96 13.66 -21.35
N LEU A 139 -2.45 14.58 -22.16
CA LEU A 139 -1.66 15.73 -21.73
C LEU A 139 -2.43 17.01 -22.07
N SER A 140 -2.64 17.86 -21.07
CA SER A 140 -3.10 19.24 -21.28
C SER A 140 -1.95 20.21 -21.04
N VAL A 141 -1.69 21.10 -22.00
CA VAL A 141 -0.61 22.09 -21.94
C VAL A 141 -1.20 23.49 -22.00
N THR A 142 -0.89 24.34 -21.03
CA THR A 142 -1.37 25.72 -20.96
C THR A 142 -0.20 26.70 -20.72
N PRO A 143 0.15 27.56 -21.69
CA PRO A 143 1.07 28.68 -21.50
C PRO A 143 0.51 29.70 -20.51
N VAL A 144 1.28 30.07 -19.48
CA VAL A 144 0.79 30.93 -18.39
C VAL A 144 1.11 32.42 -18.63
N ASP A 145 2.32 32.70 -19.09
CA ASP A 145 2.88 34.06 -19.18
C ASP A 145 3.52 34.41 -20.53
N PHE A 146 3.45 33.52 -21.52
CA PHE A 146 4.07 33.70 -22.84
C PHE A 146 3.15 33.29 -24.00
N SER A 147 3.55 33.70 -25.21
CA SER A 147 3.08 33.12 -26.47
C SER A 147 4.29 32.72 -27.32
N ASP A 148 4.46 31.44 -27.62
CA ASP A 148 5.58 30.90 -28.40
C ASP A 148 5.23 29.49 -28.93
N ILE A 149 6.08 28.92 -29.78
CA ILE A 149 5.92 27.57 -30.29
C ILE A 149 6.13 26.55 -29.16
N VAL A 150 5.11 25.71 -28.97
CA VAL A 150 5.16 24.49 -28.17
C VAL A 150 5.25 23.31 -29.11
N GLU A 151 6.15 22.39 -28.78
CA GLU A 151 6.31 21.11 -29.48
C GLU A 151 6.11 19.96 -28.50
N ILE A 152 5.37 18.94 -28.94
CA ILE A 152 5.18 17.70 -28.21
C ILE A 152 5.64 16.54 -29.08
N GLN A 153 6.52 15.70 -28.53
CA GLN A 153 7.01 14.48 -29.17
C GLN A 153 6.54 13.26 -28.38
N ALA A 154 5.79 12.37 -29.02
CA ALA A 154 5.27 11.15 -28.43
C ALA A 154 5.90 9.92 -29.12
N GLY A 155 6.83 9.26 -28.44
CA GLY A 155 7.62 8.15 -28.99
C GLY A 155 7.22 6.77 -28.48
N LEU A 156 7.64 5.72 -29.17
CA LEU A 156 7.75 4.37 -28.62
C LEU A 156 9.23 4.01 -28.53
N ASP A 157 9.74 3.75 -27.32
CA ASP A 157 11.15 3.40 -27.13
C ASP A 157 11.40 1.90 -27.25
N GLY A 158 12.00 1.49 -28.37
CA GLY A 158 12.37 0.10 -28.64
C GLY A 158 13.71 -0.35 -28.09
N HIS A 159 14.34 0.40 -27.19
CA HIS A 159 15.63 0.04 -26.58
C HIS A 159 15.57 -0.22 -25.07
N PRO A 160 14.52 -0.88 -24.53
CA PRO A 160 14.51 -1.21 -23.11
C PRO A 160 15.59 -2.23 -22.79
N ASP A 161 16.07 -2.19 -21.55
CA ASP A 161 16.89 -3.24 -20.96
C ASP A 161 16.39 -3.60 -19.56
N ASN A 162 16.84 -4.74 -19.07
CA ASN A 162 16.73 -5.14 -17.68
C ASN A 162 18.08 -4.83 -17.02
N GLN A 163 18.23 -3.63 -16.46
CA GLN A 163 19.44 -3.23 -15.72
C GLN A 163 20.74 -3.46 -16.52
N GLY A 164 20.73 -3.09 -17.80
CA GLY A 164 21.84 -3.25 -18.73
C GLY A 164 21.81 -4.54 -19.57
N ILE A 165 20.86 -5.45 -19.33
CA ILE A 165 20.71 -6.69 -20.09
C ILE A 165 19.65 -6.54 -21.18
N LYS A 166 20.06 -6.74 -22.44
CA LYS A 166 19.19 -6.62 -23.61
C LYS A 166 18.42 -7.91 -23.87
N HIS A 167 17.15 -7.75 -24.22
CA HIS A 167 16.24 -8.85 -24.52
C HIS A 167 15.62 -8.77 -25.90
N TRP A 168 15.75 -7.62 -26.59
CA TRP A 168 15.02 -7.36 -27.83
C TRP A 168 15.93 -7.22 -29.04
N LYS A 169 15.50 -7.83 -30.13
CA LYS A 169 15.95 -7.56 -31.48
C LYS A 169 14.88 -6.75 -32.19
N TRP A 170 15.25 -5.56 -32.64
CA TRP A 170 14.40 -4.76 -33.53
C TRP A 170 14.19 -5.48 -34.87
N ILE A 171 12.94 -5.58 -35.31
CA ILE A 171 12.56 -6.25 -36.56
C ILE A 171 12.14 -5.24 -37.62
N ASN A 172 11.14 -4.40 -37.31
CA ASN A 172 10.60 -3.44 -38.26
C ASN A 172 9.82 -2.30 -37.56
N GLN A 173 9.49 -1.24 -38.30
CA GLN A 173 8.59 -0.18 -37.87
C GLN A 173 7.97 0.51 -39.08
N GLY A 174 6.89 1.27 -38.88
CA GLY A 174 6.27 2.01 -39.98
C GLY A 174 5.17 2.97 -39.55
N LEU A 175 4.46 3.48 -40.55
CA LEU A 175 3.29 4.36 -40.38
C LEU A 175 2.01 3.50 -40.37
N THR A 176 1.00 3.93 -39.61
CA THR A 176 -0.34 3.34 -39.70
C THR A 176 -1.09 3.90 -40.91
N PRO A 177 -2.06 3.16 -41.48
CA PRO A 177 -2.95 3.70 -42.52
C PRO A 177 -3.76 4.90 -41.99
N VAL A 178 -3.95 5.94 -42.81
CA VAL A 178 -4.72 7.15 -42.43
C VAL A 178 -6.22 6.83 -42.40
N ARG A 179 -6.91 7.13 -41.29
CA ARG A 179 -8.36 6.94 -41.05
C ARG A 179 -9.22 7.89 -41.90
N THR A 180 -8.71 9.08 -42.24
CA THR A 180 -9.37 10.06 -43.10
C THR A 180 -8.53 10.38 -44.34
N PRO A 181 -8.91 9.91 -45.54
CA PRO A 181 -8.26 10.37 -46.76
C PRO A 181 -8.64 11.84 -47.00
N GLN A 182 -7.81 12.78 -46.55
CA GLN A 182 -7.88 14.13 -47.09
C GLN A 182 -7.36 14.10 -48.53
N SER A 183 -8.17 14.58 -49.46
CA SER A 183 -7.84 14.63 -50.87
C SER A 183 -6.71 15.63 -51.12
N THR A 184 -5.47 15.20 -50.97
CA THR A 184 -4.33 15.91 -51.56
C THR A 184 -3.70 15.01 -52.59
N ASN A 185 -3.96 15.33 -53.87
CA ASN A 185 -3.12 14.88 -54.97
C ASN A 185 -1.68 15.38 -54.71
N SER A 186 -0.82 14.53 -54.17
CA SER A 186 0.62 14.77 -54.17
C SER A 186 1.39 13.47 -54.43
N LEU A 187 2.42 13.64 -55.26
CA LEU A 187 3.21 12.65 -55.97
C LEU A 187 3.95 11.67 -55.04
N PRO A 188 4.34 10.48 -55.54
CA PRO A 188 5.20 9.57 -54.80
C PRO A 188 6.58 10.20 -54.59
N PHE A 189 7.07 10.17 -53.36
CA PHE A 189 8.33 10.77 -52.88
C PHE A 189 8.35 12.31 -52.82
N SER A 190 7.86 12.83 -51.69
CA SER A 190 8.22 14.16 -51.18
C SER A 190 8.80 13.99 -49.77
N LEU A 191 9.94 14.63 -49.49
CA LEU A 191 10.56 14.75 -48.17
C LEU A 191 9.79 15.71 -47.23
N LEU A 192 8.52 16.01 -47.53
CA LEU A 192 7.64 16.79 -46.68
C LEU A 192 6.87 15.86 -45.74
N PRO A 193 6.71 16.23 -44.46
CA PRO A 193 6.01 15.40 -43.49
C PRO A 193 4.57 15.18 -43.96
N SER A 194 4.20 13.91 -44.12
CA SER A 194 2.84 13.50 -44.43
C SER A 194 2.02 13.58 -43.15
N GLU A 195 0.79 14.11 -43.20
CA GLU A 195 -0.16 13.95 -42.10
C GLU A 195 -0.37 12.45 -41.88
N VAL A 196 -0.18 12.00 -40.65
CA VAL A 196 -0.32 10.61 -40.23
C VAL A 196 -1.13 10.55 -38.96
N ASP A 197 -1.89 9.47 -38.80
CA ASP A 197 -2.61 9.24 -37.55
C ASP A 197 -1.75 8.50 -36.52
N GLY A 198 -0.79 7.68 -36.97
CA GLY A 198 -0.03 6.82 -36.07
C GLY A 198 1.22 6.18 -36.65
N VAL A 199 1.96 5.52 -35.76
CA VAL A 199 3.17 4.73 -36.04
C VAL A 199 3.09 3.39 -35.33
N TRP A 200 3.90 2.43 -35.78
CA TRP A 200 4.00 1.12 -35.15
C TRP A 200 5.44 0.60 -35.17
N MET A 201 5.73 -0.35 -34.28
CA MET A 201 6.99 -1.07 -34.19
C MET A 201 6.79 -2.56 -33.93
N GLN A 202 7.76 -3.35 -34.37
CA GLN A 202 7.83 -4.80 -34.19
C GLN A 202 9.21 -5.18 -33.66
N LEU A 203 9.23 -5.99 -32.60
CA LEU A 203 10.43 -6.56 -32.02
C LEU A 203 10.25 -8.07 -31.80
N SER A 204 11.35 -8.77 -31.62
CA SER A 204 11.38 -10.17 -31.20
C SER A 204 12.37 -10.32 -30.07
N THR A 205 12.00 -11.09 -29.06
CA THR A 205 12.91 -11.47 -27.97
C THR A 205 14.11 -12.26 -28.53
N LEU A 206 15.26 -12.17 -27.88
CA LEU A 206 16.51 -12.70 -28.42
C LEU A 206 16.57 -14.23 -28.42
N HIS A 207 16.04 -14.89 -27.39
CA HIS A 207 16.17 -16.33 -27.22
C HIS A 207 14.83 -17.08 -27.25
N SER A 208 13.77 -16.53 -26.67
CA SER A 208 12.43 -17.15 -26.70
C SER A 208 11.70 -16.92 -28.03
N GLY A 209 12.10 -15.92 -28.81
CA GLY A 209 11.54 -15.63 -30.13
C GLY A 209 10.10 -15.11 -30.10
N ILE A 210 9.57 -14.77 -28.92
CA ILE A 210 8.30 -14.08 -28.74
C ILE A 210 8.38 -12.73 -29.46
N GLU A 211 7.45 -12.48 -30.38
CA GLU A 211 7.31 -11.20 -31.07
C GLU A 211 6.38 -10.27 -30.31
N LEU A 212 6.68 -8.97 -30.34
CA LEU A 212 5.84 -7.91 -29.79
C LEU A 212 5.57 -6.87 -30.88
N GLY A 213 4.29 -6.58 -31.08
CA GLY A 213 3.79 -5.51 -31.92
C GLY A 213 3.19 -4.39 -31.07
N MET A 214 3.64 -3.16 -31.29
CA MET A 214 3.12 -1.98 -30.60
C MET A 214 2.77 -0.91 -31.63
N ALA A 215 1.58 -0.31 -31.50
CA ALA A 215 1.12 0.77 -32.35
C ALA A 215 0.60 1.94 -31.50
N THR A 216 0.85 3.17 -31.93
CA THR A 216 0.39 4.38 -31.24
C THR A 216 -0.20 5.38 -32.23
N GLN A 217 -1.21 6.12 -31.79
CA GLN A 217 -1.75 7.29 -32.48
C GLN A 217 -1.74 8.51 -31.57
N LEU A 218 -1.78 9.70 -32.16
CA LEU A 218 -1.84 10.98 -31.45
C LEU A 218 -3.03 11.80 -31.95
N SER A 219 -3.92 12.21 -31.05
CA SER A 219 -4.97 13.20 -31.33
C SER A 219 -4.64 14.50 -30.62
N VAL A 220 -4.73 15.62 -31.33
CA VAL A 220 -4.34 16.94 -30.81
C VAL A 220 -5.49 17.91 -31.07
N LYS A 221 -6.02 18.53 -30.02
CA LYS A 221 -7.13 19.49 -30.09
C LYS A 221 -6.70 20.82 -29.46
N ASN A 222 -6.92 21.92 -30.18
CA ASN A 222 -6.71 23.26 -29.64
C ASN A 222 -7.82 23.67 -28.65
N ALA A 223 -7.72 24.87 -28.09
CA ALA A 223 -8.72 25.40 -27.15
C ALA A 223 -10.14 25.47 -27.74
N GLN A 224 -10.27 25.61 -29.06
CA GLN A 224 -11.55 25.62 -29.79
C GLN A 224 -11.99 24.21 -30.26
N GLN A 225 -11.36 23.15 -29.75
CA GLN A 225 -11.63 21.75 -30.09
C GLN A 225 -11.39 21.40 -31.57
N GLN A 226 -10.55 22.17 -32.26
CA GLN A 226 -10.15 21.90 -33.64
C GLN A 226 -8.91 21.00 -33.67
N PRO A 227 -8.87 20.01 -34.58
CA PRO A 227 -7.72 19.14 -34.71
C PRO A 227 -6.48 19.89 -35.22
N LEU A 228 -5.31 19.55 -34.68
CA LEU A 228 -4.01 20.05 -35.13
C LEU A 228 -3.21 18.96 -35.85
N PRO A 229 -2.33 19.31 -36.81
CA PRO A 229 -1.57 18.33 -37.57
C PRO A 229 -0.58 17.56 -36.70
N VAL A 230 -0.38 16.30 -37.07
CA VAL A 230 0.59 15.38 -36.48
C VAL A 230 1.52 14.87 -37.57
N LEU A 231 2.82 14.85 -37.27
CA LEU A 231 3.88 14.41 -38.18
C LEU A 231 4.58 13.20 -37.58
N ALA A 232 5.03 12.25 -38.40
CA ALA A 232 5.89 11.17 -37.95
C ALA A 232 7.37 11.46 -38.20
N MET A 233 8.19 11.08 -37.23
CA MET A 233 9.64 10.93 -37.34
C MET A 233 10.00 9.48 -37.03
N THR A 234 10.47 8.72 -38.02
CA THR A 234 10.74 7.29 -37.87
C THR A 234 12.24 7.04 -37.72
N THR A 235 12.79 7.39 -36.55
CA THR A 235 14.16 6.95 -36.18
C THR A 235 14.14 5.44 -35.93
N PRO A 236 15.09 4.64 -36.46
CA PRO A 236 15.10 3.20 -36.23
C PRO A 236 15.08 2.84 -34.74
N GLY A 237 14.14 1.98 -34.35
CA GLY A 237 13.90 1.57 -32.96
C GLY A 237 13.22 2.62 -32.07
N TYR A 238 12.89 3.80 -32.61
CA TYR A 238 12.23 4.87 -31.86
C TYR A 238 11.29 5.68 -32.78
N PRO A 239 10.17 5.09 -33.26
CA PRO A 239 9.19 5.85 -34.04
C PRO A 239 8.47 6.87 -33.14
N THR A 240 8.38 8.11 -33.63
CA THR A 240 7.86 9.26 -32.87
C THR A 240 6.80 10.01 -33.67
N LEU A 241 5.73 10.41 -32.99
CA LEU A 241 4.73 11.36 -33.49
C LEU A 241 5.01 12.74 -32.88
N THR A 242 4.99 13.78 -33.69
CA THR A 242 5.28 15.16 -33.28
C THR A 242 4.15 16.09 -33.69
N THR A 243 3.74 16.97 -32.78
CA THR A 243 2.88 18.12 -33.10
C THR A 243 3.55 19.42 -32.67
N ARG A 244 3.31 20.49 -33.43
CA ARG A 244 3.82 21.84 -33.17
C ARG A 244 2.68 22.82 -33.32
N PHE A 245 2.54 23.71 -32.35
CA PHE A 245 1.51 24.75 -32.37
C PHE A 245 1.97 26.03 -31.68
N GLU A 246 1.33 27.14 -32.03
CA GLU A 246 1.50 28.40 -31.31
C GLU A 246 0.73 28.30 -29.99
N GLY A 247 1.45 28.22 -28.87
CA GLY A 247 0.87 28.20 -27.55
C GLY A 247 0.54 29.62 -27.14
N ASN A 248 -0.73 30.01 -27.15
CA ASN A 248 -1.15 31.32 -26.68
C ASN A 248 -1.36 31.33 -25.17
N ARG A 249 -1.04 32.47 -24.55
CA ARG A 249 -1.26 32.68 -23.12
C ARG A 249 -2.71 32.36 -22.70
N GLY A 250 -2.85 31.45 -21.75
CA GLY A 250 -4.12 31.03 -21.15
C GLY A 250 -4.95 30.06 -21.99
N GLU A 251 -4.51 29.71 -23.21
CA GLU A 251 -5.19 28.72 -24.05
C GLU A 251 -4.62 27.32 -23.78
N THR A 252 -5.50 26.35 -23.51
CA THR A 252 -5.12 24.97 -23.30
C THR A 252 -5.19 24.16 -24.60
N VAL A 253 -4.13 23.42 -24.89
CA VAL A 253 -4.11 22.39 -25.95
C VAL A 253 -4.12 21.02 -25.30
N THR A 254 -4.97 20.12 -25.79
CA THR A 254 -5.09 18.74 -25.31
C THR A 254 -4.50 17.77 -26.33
N VAL A 255 -3.64 16.88 -25.85
CA VAL A 255 -2.96 15.84 -26.63
C VAL A 255 -3.28 14.48 -26.04
N GLU A 256 -3.80 13.58 -26.85
CA GLU A 256 -4.19 12.23 -26.46
C GLU A 256 -3.34 11.21 -27.22
N LYS A 257 -2.58 10.41 -26.49
CA LYS A 257 -1.78 9.29 -27.01
C LYS A 257 -2.50 7.99 -26.66
N LEU A 258 -2.85 7.21 -27.69
CA LEU A 258 -3.46 5.89 -27.52
C LEU A 258 -2.50 4.84 -28.06
N VAL A 259 -2.29 3.77 -27.29
CA VAL A 259 -1.33 2.69 -27.59
C VAL A 259 -2.04 1.34 -27.52
N THR A 260 -1.70 0.46 -28.46
CA THR A 260 -2.12 -0.95 -28.46
C THR A 260 -0.93 -1.87 -28.52
N ILE A 261 -0.93 -2.94 -27.71
CA ILE A 261 0.20 -3.84 -27.52
C ILE A 261 -0.27 -5.30 -27.66
N TYR A 262 0.38 -6.08 -28.52
CA TYR A 262 0.09 -7.51 -28.72
C TYR A 262 1.39 -8.30 -28.74
N THR A 263 1.33 -9.55 -28.28
CA THR A 263 2.47 -10.48 -28.36
C THR A 263 2.13 -11.71 -29.17
N SER A 264 3.16 -12.43 -29.63
CA SER A 264 2.98 -13.70 -30.30
C SER A 264 2.53 -14.84 -29.37
N ARG A 265 2.36 -14.58 -28.07
CA ARG A 265 1.74 -15.53 -27.13
C ARG A 265 0.24 -15.68 -27.40
N GLU A 266 -0.39 -14.63 -27.95
CA GLU A 266 -1.84 -14.55 -28.12
C GLU A 266 -2.29 -14.57 -29.59
N THR A 267 -1.43 -14.16 -30.52
CA THR A 267 -1.76 -14.07 -31.95
C THR A 267 -0.53 -14.35 -32.83
N GLU A 268 -0.74 -14.91 -34.01
CA GLU A 268 0.36 -15.17 -34.97
C GLU A 268 0.93 -13.89 -35.60
N ALA A 269 0.18 -12.79 -35.59
CA ALA A 269 0.55 -11.53 -36.25
C ALA A 269 0.37 -10.31 -35.32
N PRO A 270 1.14 -10.21 -34.22
CA PRO A 270 0.93 -9.20 -33.17
C PRO A 270 0.94 -7.76 -33.68
N THR A 271 1.83 -7.43 -34.61
CA THR A 271 1.88 -6.09 -35.22
C THR A 271 0.62 -5.75 -36.01
N ALA A 272 0.09 -6.71 -36.77
CA ALA A 272 -1.12 -6.49 -37.56
C ALA A 272 -2.34 -6.28 -36.66
N GLU A 273 -2.46 -7.07 -35.59
CA GLU A 273 -3.53 -6.93 -34.59
C GLU A 273 -3.42 -5.61 -33.82
N ALA A 274 -2.22 -5.19 -33.43
CA ALA A 274 -2.01 -3.89 -32.80
C ALA A 274 -2.51 -2.75 -33.70
N ILE A 275 -2.10 -2.72 -34.98
CA ILE A 275 -2.55 -1.70 -35.94
C ILE A 275 -4.07 -1.75 -36.14
N ALA A 276 -4.63 -2.96 -36.29
CA ALA A 276 -6.06 -3.15 -36.51
C ALA A 276 -6.89 -2.67 -35.30
N LYS A 277 -6.53 -3.09 -34.08
CA LYS A 277 -7.18 -2.65 -32.84
C LYS A 277 -7.08 -1.15 -32.67
N LEU A 278 -5.89 -0.57 -32.90
CA LEU A 278 -5.68 0.88 -32.81
C LEU A 278 -6.63 1.64 -33.73
N SER A 279 -6.88 1.13 -34.95
CA SER A 279 -7.77 1.76 -35.94
C SER A 279 -9.27 1.71 -35.59
N GLN A 280 -9.64 0.91 -34.59
CA GLN A 280 -11.03 0.71 -34.14
C GLN A 280 -11.32 1.35 -32.79
N LEU A 281 -10.30 1.89 -32.11
CA LEU A 281 -10.50 2.49 -30.78
C LEU A 281 -11.45 3.69 -30.85
N PRO A 282 -12.35 3.83 -29.84
CA PRO A 282 -13.13 5.03 -29.62
C PRO A 282 -12.24 6.17 -29.09
N ASP A 283 -12.84 7.29 -28.72
CA ASP A 283 -12.12 8.40 -28.09
C ASP A 283 -11.64 8.07 -26.68
N TYR A 284 -10.74 8.91 -26.16
CA TYR A 284 -10.12 8.74 -24.85
C TYR A 284 -11.15 8.69 -23.71
N ASP A 285 -12.17 9.55 -23.72
CA ASP A 285 -13.16 9.61 -22.64
C ASP A 285 -13.98 8.32 -22.58
N THR A 286 -14.38 7.77 -23.75
CA THR A 286 -15.05 6.46 -23.81
C THR A 286 -14.17 5.36 -23.21
N LEU A 287 -12.89 5.29 -23.60
CA LEU A 287 -11.94 4.30 -23.07
C LEU A 287 -11.76 4.45 -21.54
N ARG A 288 -11.65 5.68 -21.04
CA ARG A 288 -11.51 5.96 -19.60
C ARG A 288 -12.76 5.54 -18.83
N ASP A 289 -13.94 5.80 -19.37
CA ASP A 289 -15.21 5.47 -18.73
C ASP A 289 -15.42 3.95 -18.70
N GLU A 290 -15.09 3.23 -19.78
CA GLU A 290 -15.10 1.77 -19.82
C GLU A 290 -14.11 1.15 -18.83
N HIS A 291 -12.89 1.70 -18.76
CA HIS A 291 -11.86 1.32 -17.79
C HIS A 291 -12.34 1.52 -16.35
N THR A 292 -12.88 2.69 -16.04
CA THR A 292 -13.38 3.02 -14.70
C THR A 292 -14.53 2.09 -14.32
N ALA A 293 -15.44 1.80 -15.25
CA ALA A 293 -16.53 0.86 -15.03
C ALA A 293 -16.03 -0.57 -14.79
N ALA A 294 -14.91 -0.98 -15.39
CA ALA A 294 -14.28 -2.26 -15.10
C ALA A 294 -13.72 -2.32 -13.68
N TRP A 295 -13.09 -1.24 -13.21
CA TRP A 295 -12.63 -1.13 -11.83
C TRP A 295 -13.77 -1.12 -10.82
N ASP A 296 -14.85 -0.38 -11.08
CA ASP A 296 -16.02 -0.38 -10.19
C ASP A 296 -16.61 -1.79 -10.00
N ARG A 297 -16.68 -2.60 -11.08
CA ARG A 297 -17.12 -4.01 -11.00
C ARG A 297 -16.17 -4.89 -10.18
N LEU A 298 -14.87 -4.62 -10.26
CA LEU A 298 -13.87 -5.36 -9.50
C LEU A 298 -13.96 -5.01 -8.01
N TRP A 299 -14.03 -3.71 -7.69
CA TRP A 299 -14.15 -3.21 -6.32
C TRP A 299 -15.46 -3.62 -5.63
N GLU A 300 -16.56 -3.78 -6.36
CA GLU A 300 -17.86 -4.22 -5.79
C GLU A 300 -17.76 -5.52 -4.97
N LYS A 301 -16.82 -6.39 -5.35
CA LYS A 301 -16.58 -7.71 -4.76
C LYS A 301 -15.34 -7.78 -3.87
N SER A 302 -14.44 -6.81 -3.99
CA SER A 302 -13.10 -6.86 -3.41
C SER A 302 -12.82 -5.80 -2.35
N ASP A 303 -13.60 -4.70 -2.29
CA ASP A 303 -13.32 -3.61 -1.35
C ASP A 303 -13.45 -4.05 0.12
N VAL A 304 -12.61 -3.43 0.94
CA VAL A 304 -12.61 -3.54 2.39
C VAL A 304 -12.71 -2.15 2.96
N VAL A 305 -13.76 -1.90 3.76
CA VAL A 305 -13.99 -0.63 4.43
C VAL A 305 -13.56 -0.72 5.88
N ILE A 306 -12.70 0.18 6.31
CA ILE A 306 -12.26 0.40 7.69
C ILE A 306 -12.67 1.82 8.08
N GLU A 307 -13.51 1.98 9.09
CA GLU A 307 -13.87 3.29 9.63
C GLU A 307 -13.17 3.54 10.97
N GLY A 308 -12.73 4.78 11.20
CA GLY A 308 -11.98 5.17 12.40
C GLY A 308 -10.46 5.14 12.23
N ASP A 309 -9.96 4.67 11.08
CA ASP A 309 -8.54 4.65 10.74
C ASP A 309 -8.32 4.84 9.23
N LEU A 310 -8.08 6.08 8.82
CA LEU A 310 -7.87 6.43 7.41
C LEU A 310 -6.58 5.82 6.85
N LYS A 311 -5.53 5.70 7.67
CA LYS A 311 -4.23 5.17 7.23
C LYS A 311 -4.36 3.69 6.90
N ALA A 312 -4.98 2.91 7.77
CA ALA A 312 -5.28 1.51 7.49
C ALA A 312 -6.21 1.35 6.27
N GLN A 313 -7.23 2.21 6.15
CA GLN A 313 -8.15 2.20 4.99
C GLN A 313 -7.44 2.43 3.66
N GLN A 314 -6.56 3.43 3.59
CA GLN A 314 -5.76 3.69 2.39
C GLN A 314 -4.80 2.53 2.11
N ALA A 315 -4.12 2.02 3.15
CA ALA A 315 -3.15 0.95 3.01
C ALA A 315 -3.78 -0.36 2.50
N ILE A 316 -4.94 -0.81 3.02
CA ILE A 316 -5.60 -2.02 2.50
C ILE A 316 -6.01 -1.84 1.03
N ARG A 317 -6.61 -0.70 0.67
CA ARG A 317 -7.01 -0.44 -0.72
C ARG A 317 -5.83 -0.40 -1.67
N TYR A 318 -4.70 0.17 -1.22
CA TYR A 318 -3.46 0.16 -1.99
C TYR A 318 -2.95 -1.26 -2.25
N ASN A 319 -2.87 -2.08 -1.22
CA ASN A 319 -2.45 -3.47 -1.34
C ASN A 319 -3.36 -4.25 -2.31
N LEU A 320 -4.68 -4.13 -2.14
CA LEU A 320 -5.65 -4.79 -3.01
C LEU A 320 -5.60 -4.28 -4.46
N PHE A 321 -5.40 -2.98 -4.66
CA PHE A 321 -5.22 -2.37 -5.98
C PHE A 321 -4.01 -2.99 -6.71
N GLN A 322 -2.86 -3.03 -6.04
CA GLN A 322 -1.61 -3.58 -6.59
C GLN A 322 -1.72 -5.08 -6.92
N LEU A 323 -2.42 -5.85 -6.09
CA LEU A 323 -2.70 -7.27 -6.34
C LEU A 323 -3.59 -7.45 -7.58
N LEU A 324 -4.74 -6.78 -7.58
CA LEU A 324 -5.77 -6.94 -8.62
C LEU A 324 -5.29 -6.53 -10.00
N GLN A 325 -4.44 -5.50 -10.10
CA GLN A 325 -3.88 -5.05 -11.37
C GLN A 325 -2.75 -5.93 -11.91
N ALA A 326 -2.18 -6.82 -11.11
CA ALA A 326 -1.15 -7.77 -11.53
C ALA A 326 -1.71 -9.17 -11.83
N ALA A 327 -2.90 -9.47 -11.31
CA ALA A 327 -3.51 -10.79 -11.40
C ALA A 327 -3.99 -11.16 -12.81
N PRO A 328 -3.84 -12.42 -13.27
CA PRO A 328 -4.14 -12.80 -14.65
C PRO A 328 -5.64 -12.93 -14.92
N HIS A 329 -6.28 -11.87 -15.44
CA HIS A 329 -7.73 -11.86 -15.71
C HIS A 329 -8.14 -12.79 -16.87
N HIS A 330 -7.25 -13.03 -17.83
CA HIS A 330 -7.62 -13.67 -19.11
C HIS A 330 -6.69 -14.80 -19.58
N ASP A 331 -5.60 -15.07 -18.88
CA ASP A 331 -4.60 -16.07 -19.30
C ASP A 331 -4.35 -17.10 -18.20
N SER A 332 -4.69 -18.35 -18.46
CA SER A 332 -4.44 -19.47 -17.53
C SER A 332 -2.99 -19.99 -17.57
N HIS A 333 -2.14 -19.53 -18.49
CA HIS A 333 -0.74 -19.96 -18.63
C HIS A 333 0.25 -19.04 -17.90
N VAL A 334 -0.25 -18.10 -17.09
CA VAL A 334 0.57 -17.18 -16.29
C VAL A 334 0.01 -17.08 -14.89
N SER A 335 0.84 -16.64 -13.96
CA SER A 335 0.47 -16.43 -12.57
C SER A 335 1.18 -15.19 -12.03
N ILE A 336 1.00 -14.90 -10.75
CA ILE A 336 1.42 -13.63 -10.16
C ILE A 336 2.87 -13.74 -9.67
N PRO A 337 3.79 -12.87 -10.11
CA PRO A 337 5.16 -12.89 -9.60
C PRO A 337 5.30 -12.31 -8.19
N ALA A 338 6.38 -12.66 -7.48
CA ALA A 338 6.68 -12.16 -6.13
C ALA A 338 6.78 -10.62 -6.04
N LYS A 339 7.13 -9.96 -7.15
CA LYS A 339 7.22 -8.49 -7.29
C LYS A 339 6.15 -7.87 -8.18
N THR A 340 5.03 -8.57 -8.32
CA THR A 340 3.96 -8.24 -9.29
C THR A 340 4.55 -7.98 -10.69
N LEU A 341 4.00 -7.03 -11.44
CA LEU A 341 4.56 -6.53 -12.70
C LEU A 341 5.18 -5.13 -12.51
N SER A 342 5.81 -4.90 -11.36
CA SER A 342 6.24 -3.57 -10.92
C SER A 342 7.75 -3.39 -10.83
N GLY A 343 8.55 -4.44 -11.01
CA GLY A 343 10.01 -4.34 -10.92
C GLY A 343 10.75 -5.59 -11.35
N PHE A 344 12.08 -5.54 -11.28
CA PHE A 344 12.97 -6.58 -11.80
C PHE A 344 13.41 -7.60 -10.74
N ALA A 345 13.26 -7.30 -9.44
CA ALA A 345 13.64 -8.25 -8.41
C ALA A 345 12.81 -9.53 -8.52
N TYR A 346 13.46 -10.66 -8.22
CA TYR A 346 12.93 -11.99 -8.45
C TYR A 346 12.48 -12.26 -9.90
N ARG A 347 12.88 -11.42 -10.87
CA ARG A 347 12.84 -11.69 -12.32
C ARG A 347 11.46 -11.99 -12.90
N GLY A 348 10.42 -11.61 -12.17
CA GLY A 348 9.04 -11.97 -12.50
C GLY A 348 8.73 -13.45 -12.27
N HIS A 349 9.47 -14.16 -11.41
CA HIS A 349 9.21 -15.56 -11.08
C HIS A 349 8.06 -15.73 -10.09
N VAL A 350 7.40 -16.87 -10.19
CA VAL A 350 6.25 -17.28 -9.37
C VAL A 350 6.73 -18.26 -8.29
N PHE A 351 6.40 -17.93 -7.04
CA PHE A 351 6.78 -18.66 -5.82
C PHE A 351 5.52 -19.18 -5.10
N TRP A 352 5.71 -19.84 -3.96
CA TRP A 352 4.62 -20.24 -3.05
C TRP A 352 3.79 -19.04 -2.52
N ASP A 353 4.36 -17.83 -2.59
CA ASP A 353 3.72 -16.54 -2.36
C ASP A 353 2.32 -16.47 -2.99
N THR A 354 2.21 -16.93 -4.23
CA THR A 354 0.94 -16.88 -4.95
C THR A 354 -0.09 -17.80 -4.34
N GLU A 355 0.28 -19.05 -4.12
CA GLU A 355 -0.65 -20.06 -3.63
C GLU A 355 -1.11 -19.80 -2.20
N ILE A 356 -0.21 -19.31 -1.35
CA ILE A 356 -0.47 -19.19 0.09
C ILE A 356 -0.92 -17.78 0.49
N PHE A 357 -0.43 -16.74 -0.19
CA PHE A 357 -0.71 -15.36 0.20
C PHE A 357 -1.76 -14.68 -0.68
N LEU A 358 -1.71 -14.90 -2.00
CA LEU A 358 -2.56 -14.21 -2.97
C LEU A 358 -3.87 -14.94 -3.26
N LEU A 359 -3.79 -16.26 -3.49
CA LEU A 359 -4.96 -17.07 -3.87
C LEU A 359 -6.07 -17.12 -2.83
N PRO A 360 -5.86 -17.00 -1.50
CA PRO A 360 -6.97 -16.87 -0.57
C PRO A 360 -7.87 -15.69 -0.93
N PHE A 361 -7.32 -14.48 -1.06
CA PHE A 361 -8.09 -13.30 -1.45
C PHE A 361 -8.84 -13.51 -2.78
N LEU A 362 -8.12 -13.97 -3.82
CA LEU A 362 -8.70 -14.17 -5.15
C LEU A 362 -9.78 -15.27 -5.15
N SER A 363 -9.62 -16.35 -4.39
CA SER A 363 -10.62 -17.44 -4.36
C SER A 363 -11.94 -16.97 -3.75
N TYR A 364 -11.87 -16.12 -2.72
CA TYR A 364 -13.05 -15.55 -2.07
C TYR A 364 -13.68 -14.39 -2.85
N THR A 365 -12.91 -13.58 -3.58
CA THR A 365 -13.41 -12.33 -4.19
C THR A 365 -13.48 -12.36 -5.72
N GLN A 366 -12.58 -13.10 -6.37
CA GLN A 366 -12.40 -13.16 -7.82
C GLN A 366 -12.07 -14.59 -8.29
N PRO A 367 -12.96 -15.59 -8.07
CA PRO A 367 -12.63 -17.00 -8.24
C PRO A 367 -12.22 -17.40 -9.67
N ALA A 368 -12.66 -16.64 -10.69
CA ALA A 368 -12.20 -16.84 -12.07
C ALA A 368 -10.71 -16.49 -12.25
N ILE A 369 -10.23 -15.44 -11.57
CA ILE A 369 -8.82 -15.04 -11.61
C ILE A 369 -7.97 -16.04 -10.81
N ALA A 370 -8.46 -16.46 -9.64
CA ALA A 370 -7.81 -17.52 -8.85
C ALA A 370 -7.63 -18.81 -9.68
N LYS A 371 -8.67 -19.20 -10.44
CA LYS A 371 -8.62 -20.34 -11.35
C LYS A 371 -7.51 -20.20 -12.38
N ASN A 372 -7.37 -19.04 -13.03
CA ASN A 372 -6.32 -18.81 -14.03
C ASN A 372 -4.93 -18.98 -13.41
N ALA A 373 -4.66 -18.27 -12.32
CA ALA A 373 -3.38 -18.28 -11.62
C ALA A 373 -2.99 -19.67 -11.10
N LEU A 374 -3.97 -20.51 -10.77
CA LEU A 374 -3.74 -21.89 -10.31
C LEU A 374 -3.65 -22.90 -11.45
N THR A 375 -4.42 -22.70 -12.53
CA THR A 375 -4.35 -23.53 -13.74
C THR A 375 -2.97 -23.41 -14.43
N TYR A 376 -2.28 -22.29 -14.23
CA TYR A 376 -0.86 -22.16 -14.57
C TYR A 376 0.01 -23.28 -13.98
N ARG A 377 -0.25 -23.70 -12.72
CA ARG A 377 0.46 -24.81 -12.09
C ARG A 377 0.20 -26.14 -12.80
N TYR A 378 -1.00 -26.33 -13.34
CA TYR A 378 -1.30 -27.50 -14.18
C TYR A 378 -0.52 -27.46 -15.51
N HIS A 379 -0.50 -26.32 -16.20
CA HIS A 379 0.26 -26.17 -17.45
C HIS A 379 1.78 -26.31 -17.25
N THR A 380 2.27 -26.03 -16.04
CA THR A 380 3.69 -26.17 -15.67
C THR A 380 4.03 -27.51 -15.00
N LEU A 381 3.06 -28.41 -14.81
CA LEU A 381 3.26 -29.75 -14.27
C LEU A 381 4.31 -30.59 -15.04
N PRO A 382 4.44 -30.48 -16.37
CA PRO A 382 5.55 -31.14 -17.08
C PRO A 382 6.94 -30.71 -16.61
N GLY A 383 7.13 -29.45 -16.22
CA GLY A 383 8.38 -28.95 -15.64
C GLY A 383 8.65 -29.53 -14.25
N ALA A 384 7.61 -29.60 -13.42
CA ALA A 384 7.68 -30.22 -12.10
C ALA A 384 8.05 -31.72 -12.15
N ARG A 385 7.50 -32.46 -13.13
CA ARG A 385 7.86 -33.86 -13.39
C ARG A 385 9.32 -34.02 -13.82
N ARG A 386 9.82 -33.13 -14.67
CA ARG A 386 11.23 -33.12 -15.09
C ARG A 386 12.14 -32.85 -13.90
N LYS A 387 11.80 -31.89 -13.03
CA LYS A 387 12.54 -31.59 -11.81
C LYS A 387 12.62 -32.80 -10.88
N ALA A 388 11.48 -33.45 -10.59
CA ALA A 388 11.44 -34.65 -9.76
C ALA A 388 12.37 -35.75 -10.31
N ALA A 389 12.24 -36.07 -11.60
CA ALA A 389 13.04 -37.10 -12.25
C ALA A 389 14.54 -36.78 -12.26
N GLN A 390 14.93 -35.52 -12.50
CA GLN A 390 16.32 -35.07 -12.46
C GLN A 390 16.92 -35.17 -11.05
N SER A 391 16.10 -34.99 -10.02
CA SER A 391 16.46 -35.14 -8.62
C SER A 391 16.38 -36.59 -8.10
N GLY A 392 16.02 -37.56 -8.96
CA GLY A 392 15.92 -38.97 -8.61
C GLY A 392 14.62 -39.37 -7.89
N TYR A 393 13.59 -38.54 -7.97
CA TYR A 393 12.26 -38.76 -7.39
C TYR A 393 11.22 -39.08 -8.47
N GLU A 394 10.05 -39.56 -8.05
CA GLU A 394 8.89 -39.79 -8.91
C GLU A 394 7.90 -38.62 -8.82
N GLY A 395 6.85 -38.63 -9.64
CA GLY A 395 5.75 -37.66 -9.57
C GLY A 395 6.15 -36.25 -9.99
N ALA A 396 5.48 -35.24 -9.42
CA ALA A 396 5.73 -33.83 -9.68
C ALA A 396 6.34 -33.10 -8.47
N MET A 397 7.52 -32.50 -8.66
CA MET A 397 8.21 -31.64 -7.71
C MET A 397 8.23 -30.22 -8.28
N PHE A 398 7.43 -29.30 -7.74
CA PHE A 398 7.34 -27.95 -8.32
C PHE A 398 8.66 -27.18 -8.18
N ALA A 399 8.92 -26.31 -9.16
CA ALA A 399 10.01 -25.35 -9.11
C ALA A 399 9.77 -24.36 -7.96
N TRP A 400 10.83 -24.02 -7.22
CA TRP A 400 10.77 -22.97 -6.19
C TRP A 400 10.51 -21.61 -6.84
N GLU A 401 11.30 -21.30 -7.87
CA GLU A 401 11.07 -20.18 -8.77
C GLU A 401 10.56 -20.74 -10.10
N SER A 402 9.32 -20.40 -10.45
CA SER A 402 8.71 -20.84 -11.71
C SER A 402 8.57 -19.69 -12.71
N ALA A 403 8.73 -20.01 -14.00
CA ALA A 403 8.57 -19.10 -15.13
C ALA A 403 7.71 -19.78 -16.22
N ALA A 404 8.08 -19.63 -17.50
CA ALA A 404 7.24 -20.07 -18.63
C ALA A 404 6.94 -21.59 -18.69
N THR A 405 7.90 -22.45 -18.36
CA THR A 405 7.81 -23.91 -18.64
C THR A 405 7.57 -24.78 -17.42
N GLY A 406 7.59 -24.18 -16.22
CA GLY A 406 7.60 -24.93 -14.96
C GLY A 406 8.95 -25.53 -14.55
N ASP A 407 9.99 -25.40 -15.38
CA ASP A 407 11.33 -25.82 -15.00
C ASP A 407 11.88 -24.92 -13.89
N GLU A 408 12.77 -25.46 -13.06
CA GLU A 408 13.44 -24.71 -12.01
C GLU A 408 14.32 -23.59 -12.59
N VAL A 409 14.03 -22.34 -12.21
CA VAL A 409 14.80 -21.17 -12.63
C VAL A 409 15.46 -20.42 -11.47
N THR A 410 15.38 -20.96 -10.24
CA THR A 410 16.08 -20.41 -9.07
C THR A 410 17.59 -20.29 -9.36
N PRO A 411 18.20 -19.10 -9.17
CA PRO A 411 19.63 -18.94 -9.32
C PRO A 411 20.37 -19.86 -8.35
N ARG A 412 21.29 -20.69 -8.83
CA ARG A 412 22.13 -21.52 -7.94
C ARG A 412 23.16 -20.71 -7.18
N TRP A 413 23.59 -19.60 -7.76
CA TRP A 413 24.62 -18.72 -7.21
C TRP A 413 24.20 -17.27 -7.38
N VAL A 414 24.35 -16.50 -6.32
CA VAL A 414 24.16 -15.04 -6.33
C VAL A 414 25.40 -14.38 -5.72
N PRO A 415 25.76 -13.16 -6.13
CA PRO A 415 26.80 -12.41 -5.44
C PRO A 415 26.42 -12.15 -3.96
N ASP A 416 27.41 -12.11 -3.08
CA ASP A 416 27.24 -11.60 -1.71
C ASP A 416 26.93 -10.08 -1.71
N ALA A 417 26.64 -9.51 -0.53
CA ALA A 417 26.26 -8.11 -0.39
C ALA A 417 27.33 -7.14 -0.93
N GLU A 418 28.61 -7.51 -0.86
CA GLU A 418 29.73 -6.73 -1.40
C GLU A 418 30.05 -7.03 -2.88
N GLY A 419 29.36 -8.00 -3.50
CA GLY A 419 29.58 -8.46 -4.87
C GLY A 419 30.94 -9.12 -5.10
N LYS A 420 31.60 -9.61 -4.05
CA LYS A 420 32.97 -10.16 -4.09
C LYS A 420 32.99 -11.67 -4.27
N GLU A 421 32.09 -12.39 -3.59
CA GLU A 421 32.02 -13.85 -3.64
C GLU A 421 30.65 -14.31 -4.12
N LEU A 422 30.59 -15.54 -4.65
CA LEU A 422 29.33 -16.18 -5.01
C LEU A 422 28.83 -17.04 -3.85
N VAL A 423 27.60 -16.78 -3.42
CA VAL A 423 26.89 -17.53 -2.40
C VAL A 423 25.99 -18.57 -3.05
N ARG A 424 26.01 -19.79 -2.53
CA ARG A 424 25.15 -20.88 -2.98
C ARG A 424 23.74 -20.68 -2.42
N ILE A 425 22.73 -20.63 -3.30
CA ILE A 425 21.32 -20.56 -2.92
C ILE A 425 20.69 -21.94 -3.06
N TRP A 426 20.25 -22.54 -1.97
CA TRP A 426 19.78 -23.92 -1.92
C TRP A 426 18.27 -24.09 -2.16
N CYS A 427 17.48 -23.01 -2.15
CA CYS A 427 16.02 -23.05 -2.20
C CYS A 427 15.47 -23.91 -3.35
N GLY A 428 15.95 -23.70 -4.58
CA GLY A 428 15.51 -24.47 -5.75
C GLY A 428 15.77 -25.98 -5.65
N ASP A 429 16.74 -26.40 -4.84
CA ASP A 429 17.09 -27.81 -4.67
C ASP A 429 16.32 -28.47 -3.52
N ILE A 430 16.18 -27.77 -2.38
CA ILE A 430 15.76 -28.39 -1.11
C ILE A 430 14.67 -27.65 -0.32
N GLU A 431 14.11 -26.56 -0.84
CA GLU A 431 12.91 -25.92 -0.27
C GLU A 431 11.65 -26.53 -0.91
N LEU A 432 11.32 -27.73 -0.42
CA LEU A 432 10.43 -28.65 -1.13
C LEU A 432 8.94 -28.37 -0.88
N HIS A 433 8.62 -27.60 0.15
CA HIS A 433 7.26 -27.44 0.64
C HIS A 433 6.31 -26.78 -0.37
N ILE A 434 6.83 -26.00 -1.33
CA ILE A 434 6.06 -25.44 -2.46
C ILE A 434 5.22 -26.49 -3.19
N THR A 435 5.71 -27.74 -3.25
CA THR A 435 4.99 -28.84 -3.88
C THR A 435 3.69 -29.17 -3.15
N THR A 436 3.70 -29.09 -1.82
CA THR A 436 2.50 -29.22 -1.00
C THR A 436 1.66 -27.95 -1.04
N ASP A 437 2.28 -26.78 -1.04
CA ASP A 437 1.56 -25.50 -1.02
C ASP A 437 0.65 -25.34 -2.24
N VAL A 438 1.10 -25.80 -3.41
CA VAL A 438 0.26 -25.86 -4.62
C VAL A 438 -0.93 -26.79 -4.45
N ALA A 439 -0.73 -27.98 -3.86
CA ALA A 439 -1.83 -28.90 -3.57
C ALA A 439 -2.79 -28.35 -2.51
N TYR A 440 -2.27 -27.63 -1.51
CA TYR A 440 -3.03 -26.93 -0.48
C TYR A 440 -3.90 -25.82 -1.07
N ALA A 441 -3.37 -25.02 -1.98
CA ALA A 441 -4.13 -24.02 -2.70
C ALA A 441 -5.20 -24.64 -3.63
N ALA A 442 -4.89 -25.72 -4.34
CA ALA A 442 -5.86 -26.46 -5.15
C ALA A 442 -7.02 -27.03 -4.33
N TRP A 443 -6.70 -27.63 -3.19
CA TRP A 443 -7.71 -28.08 -2.25
C TRP A 443 -8.58 -26.92 -1.76
N ASN A 444 -7.98 -25.83 -1.28
CA ASN A 444 -8.73 -24.69 -0.75
C ASN A 444 -9.56 -24.00 -1.82
N TYR A 445 -9.04 -23.78 -3.01
CA TYR A 445 -9.79 -23.23 -4.13
C TYR A 445 -11.06 -24.05 -4.39
N TRP A 446 -10.93 -25.38 -4.46
CA TRP A 446 -12.07 -26.26 -4.65
C TRP A 446 -13.05 -26.22 -3.47
N GLN A 447 -12.57 -26.20 -2.23
CA GLN A 447 -13.43 -26.06 -1.05
C GLN A 447 -14.19 -24.73 -1.02
N ILE A 448 -13.55 -23.64 -1.45
CA ILE A 448 -14.11 -22.28 -1.47
C ILE A 448 -15.15 -22.13 -2.56
N THR A 449 -14.83 -22.58 -3.77
CA THR A 449 -15.67 -22.36 -4.95
C THR A 449 -16.73 -23.44 -5.13
N GLY A 450 -16.41 -24.69 -4.79
CA GLY A 450 -17.20 -25.85 -5.20
C GLY A 450 -17.07 -26.20 -6.68
N ASP A 451 -15.98 -25.77 -7.34
CA ASP A 451 -15.75 -26.03 -8.76
C ASP A 451 -15.29 -27.46 -9.03
N ASP A 452 -16.24 -28.39 -8.98
CA ASP A 452 -16.01 -29.81 -9.22
C ASP A 452 -15.46 -30.08 -10.63
N ALA A 453 -15.86 -29.30 -11.64
CA ALA A 453 -15.38 -29.46 -13.01
C ALA A 453 -13.88 -29.17 -13.11
N TRP A 454 -13.43 -28.04 -12.56
CA TRP A 454 -12.01 -27.72 -12.51
C TRP A 454 -11.21 -28.74 -11.68
N MET A 455 -11.79 -29.23 -10.59
CA MET A 455 -11.16 -30.24 -9.76
C MET A 455 -10.96 -31.56 -10.51
N VAL A 456 -11.94 -32.01 -11.31
CA VAL A 456 -11.83 -33.21 -12.16
C VAL A 456 -10.78 -33.01 -13.27
N ASP A 457 -10.84 -31.87 -13.97
CA ASP A 457 -10.03 -31.62 -15.17
C ASP A 457 -8.57 -31.27 -14.86
N TYR A 458 -8.30 -30.64 -13.71
CA TYR A 458 -6.97 -30.09 -13.37
C TYR A 458 -6.54 -30.39 -11.93
N GLY A 459 -7.39 -30.08 -10.95
CA GLY A 459 -7.01 -30.08 -9.52
C GLY A 459 -6.62 -31.45 -8.97
N ALA A 460 -7.32 -32.51 -9.37
CA ALA A 460 -7.05 -33.85 -8.90
C ALA A 460 -5.69 -34.37 -9.38
N GLU A 461 -5.30 -34.11 -10.63
CA GLU A 461 -3.97 -34.48 -11.13
C GLU A 461 -2.86 -33.73 -10.37
N LEU A 462 -3.04 -32.42 -10.13
CA LEU A 462 -2.11 -31.62 -9.35
C LEU A 462 -1.86 -32.24 -7.96
N ILE A 463 -2.93 -32.56 -7.22
CA ILE A 463 -2.83 -33.08 -5.85
C ILE A 463 -2.24 -34.50 -5.84
N LEU A 464 -2.67 -35.36 -6.76
CA LEU A 464 -2.24 -36.77 -6.79
C LEU A 464 -0.80 -36.93 -7.27
N ASP A 465 -0.37 -36.20 -8.31
CA ASP A 465 0.97 -36.32 -8.88
C ASP A 465 2.05 -35.75 -7.95
N THR A 466 1.73 -34.69 -7.23
CA THR A 466 2.60 -34.14 -6.18
C THR A 466 2.64 -35.05 -4.94
N ALA A 467 1.58 -35.79 -4.63
CA ALA A 467 1.59 -36.85 -3.62
C ALA A 467 2.47 -38.05 -4.02
N VAL A 468 2.54 -38.38 -5.32
CA VAL A 468 3.51 -39.37 -5.85
C VAL A 468 4.94 -38.95 -5.52
N PHE A 469 5.27 -37.66 -5.69
CA PHE A 469 6.58 -37.13 -5.29
C PHE A 469 6.85 -37.36 -3.81
N TRP A 470 5.96 -36.93 -2.91
CA TRP A 470 6.16 -37.11 -1.47
C TRP A 470 6.30 -38.57 -1.05
N GLY A 471 5.52 -39.46 -1.65
CA GLY A 471 5.66 -40.91 -1.43
C GLY A 471 7.05 -41.43 -1.82
N SER A 472 7.66 -40.90 -2.88
CA SER A 472 9.03 -41.26 -3.30
C SER A 472 10.13 -40.56 -2.50
N ARG A 473 9.85 -39.36 -1.98
CA ARG A 473 10.79 -38.51 -1.23
C ARG A 473 10.98 -38.97 0.22
N ALA A 474 9.99 -39.65 0.80
CA ALA A 474 10.00 -40.15 2.18
C ALA A 474 11.09 -41.21 2.41
N GLU A 475 11.97 -40.98 3.38
CA GLU A 475 13.11 -41.86 3.66
C GLU A 475 12.83 -42.74 4.89
N TRP A 476 12.90 -44.07 4.76
CA TRP A 476 12.72 -44.97 5.89
C TRP A 476 13.95 -45.00 6.81
N ASN A 477 13.77 -44.67 8.09
CA ASN A 477 14.75 -44.87 9.15
C ASN A 477 14.42 -46.16 9.93
N GLY A 478 15.18 -47.22 9.66
CA GLY A 478 14.99 -48.53 10.28
C GLY A 478 15.28 -48.58 11.79
N ASP A 479 16.16 -47.71 12.28
CA ASP A 479 16.55 -47.67 13.70
C ASP A 479 15.46 -47.00 14.55
N ARG A 480 14.82 -45.96 14.01
CA ARG A 480 13.71 -45.24 14.65
C ARG A 480 12.33 -45.79 14.29
N ASN A 481 12.26 -46.70 13.32
CA ASN A 481 11.03 -47.27 12.78
C ASN A 481 10.03 -46.19 12.31
N CYS A 482 10.54 -45.16 11.64
CA CYS A 482 9.79 -44.01 11.15
C CYS A 482 10.28 -43.57 9.76
N TYR A 483 9.51 -42.73 9.08
CA TYR A 483 9.99 -41.99 7.90
C TYR A 483 10.54 -40.64 8.30
N GLU A 484 11.50 -40.13 7.53
CA GLU A 484 12.13 -38.83 7.71
C GLU A 484 12.14 -38.07 6.37
N ILE A 485 12.22 -36.74 6.46
CA ILE A 485 12.56 -35.87 5.34
C ILE A 485 13.79 -35.08 5.77
N ARG A 486 14.92 -35.37 5.15
CA ARG A 486 16.25 -34.87 5.53
C ARG A 486 16.80 -33.89 4.50
N ASP A 487 17.73 -33.01 4.89
CA ASP A 487 18.37 -32.04 4.00
C ASP A 487 17.35 -31.16 3.25
N VAL A 488 16.57 -30.38 4.01
CA VAL A 488 15.53 -29.47 3.50
C VAL A 488 15.69 -28.06 4.02
N ILE A 489 14.98 -27.13 3.39
CA ILE A 489 14.66 -25.79 3.89
C ILE A 489 13.14 -25.77 4.16
N GLY A 490 12.74 -25.27 5.34
CA GLY A 490 11.35 -24.92 5.63
C GLY A 490 11.08 -23.45 5.30
N PRO A 491 9.88 -22.92 5.56
CA PRO A 491 9.59 -21.50 5.30
C PRO A 491 10.61 -20.53 5.90
N ASP A 492 11.24 -20.88 7.02
CA ASP A 492 12.38 -20.12 7.53
C ASP A 492 13.69 -20.43 6.76
N GLU A 493 13.94 -19.66 5.71
CA GLU A 493 15.14 -19.77 4.86
C GLU A 493 16.47 -19.43 5.56
N ASN A 494 16.46 -18.93 6.81
CA ASN A 494 17.71 -18.75 7.57
C ASN A 494 18.37 -20.08 7.93
N HIS A 495 17.59 -21.17 7.95
CA HIS A 495 18.04 -22.51 8.34
C HIS A 495 17.97 -23.45 7.14
N ASP A 496 19.09 -23.55 6.42
CA ASP A 496 19.25 -24.51 5.35
C ASP A 496 19.77 -25.86 5.83
N ARG A 497 19.52 -26.89 5.00
CA ARG A 497 20.01 -28.26 5.19
C ARG A 497 19.59 -28.90 6.52
N VAL A 498 18.44 -28.50 7.04
CA VAL A 498 17.88 -29.05 8.27
C VAL A 498 17.21 -30.40 8.01
N ASN A 499 17.05 -31.19 9.07
CA ASN A 499 16.31 -32.44 9.02
C ASN A 499 14.97 -32.30 9.73
N ASN A 500 13.94 -32.94 9.18
CA ASN A 500 12.63 -33.09 9.79
C ASN A 500 12.02 -31.74 10.21
N ASN A 501 12.07 -30.75 9.30
CA ASN A 501 11.35 -29.50 9.49
C ASN A 501 9.85 -29.80 9.71
N THR A 502 9.29 -29.31 10.81
CA THR A 502 7.96 -29.71 11.25
C THR A 502 6.87 -29.21 10.31
N PHE A 503 7.01 -27.99 9.77
CA PHE A 503 6.11 -27.47 8.73
C PHE A 503 6.08 -28.44 7.54
N THR A 504 7.24 -28.76 6.97
CA THR A 504 7.37 -29.64 5.81
C THR A 504 6.78 -31.02 6.06
N ASN A 505 7.13 -31.67 7.18
CA ASN A 505 6.66 -33.02 7.48
C ASN A 505 5.15 -33.07 7.75
N ARG A 506 4.58 -32.07 8.45
CA ARG A 506 3.13 -32.00 8.70
C ARG A 506 2.33 -31.66 7.46
N MET A 507 2.81 -30.73 6.65
CA MET A 507 2.17 -30.39 5.37
C MET A 507 2.19 -31.60 4.43
N MET A 508 3.33 -32.31 4.31
CA MET A 508 3.40 -33.57 3.56
C MET A 508 2.41 -34.62 4.08
N GLN A 509 2.30 -34.81 5.40
CA GLN A 509 1.34 -35.73 5.99
C GLN A 509 -0.10 -35.37 5.59
N TRP A 510 -0.47 -34.09 5.76
CA TRP A 510 -1.76 -33.55 5.33
C TRP A 510 -2.01 -33.78 3.83
N HIS A 511 -0.98 -33.63 2.99
CA HIS A 511 -1.07 -33.80 1.55
C HIS A 511 -1.39 -35.25 1.17
N LEU A 512 -0.66 -36.22 1.72
CA LEU A 512 -0.90 -37.64 1.44
C LEU A 512 -2.30 -38.09 1.93
N GLU A 513 -2.76 -37.58 3.08
CA GLU A 513 -4.12 -37.79 3.58
C GLU A 513 -5.16 -37.22 2.59
N THR A 514 -4.96 -35.98 2.17
CA THR A 514 -5.86 -35.26 1.25
C THR A 514 -5.89 -35.91 -0.13
N ALA A 515 -4.75 -36.35 -0.65
CA ALA A 515 -4.64 -37.04 -1.93
C ALA A 515 -5.45 -38.34 -1.96
N GLN A 516 -5.44 -39.13 -0.88
CA GLN A 516 -6.30 -40.31 -0.76
C GLN A 516 -7.78 -39.94 -0.72
N GLY A 517 -8.14 -38.86 0.00
CA GLY A 517 -9.50 -38.33 0.02
C GLY A 517 -9.98 -37.91 -1.36
N VAL A 518 -9.15 -37.18 -2.12
CA VAL A 518 -9.42 -36.75 -3.49
C VAL A 518 -9.57 -37.94 -4.44
N LEU A 519 -8.70 -38.95 -4.34
CA LEU A 519 -8.82 -40.15 -5.17
C LEU A 519 -10.14 -40.87 -4.93
N ASN A 520 -10.55 -41.03 -3.66
CA ASN A 520 -11.82 -41.66 -3.31
C ASN A 520 -13.01 -40.85 -3.83
N TRP A 521 -13.00 -39.53 -3.63
CA TRP A 521 -14.04 -38.64 -4.18
C TRP A 521 -14.11 -38.75 -5.70
N LEU A 522 -12.98 -38.76 -6.39
CA LEU A 522 -12.92 -38.83 -7.85
C LEU A 522 -13.44 -40.19 -8.37
N GLN A 523 -13.17 -41.29 -7.66
CA GLN A 523 -13.72 -42.61 -8.01
C GLN A 523 -15.24 -42.64 -7.93
N ASP A 524 -15.83 -41.96 -6.96
CA ASP A 524 -17.29 -41.88 -6.79
C ASP A 524 -17.93 -40.89 -7.78
N PHE A 525 -17.27 -39.75 -8.03
CA PHE A 525 -17.82 -38.62 -8.78
C PHE A 525 -17.53 -38.69 -10.29
N ALA A 526 -16.31 -39.05 -10.68
CA ALA A 526 -15.83 -39.12 -12.06
C ALA A 526 -14.93 -40.36 -12.30
N PRO A 527 -15.51 -41.57 -12.28
CA PRO A 527 -14.75 -42.83 -12.28
C PRO A 527 -13.84 -43.02 -13.50
N ASP A 528 -14.23 -42.51 -14.67
CA ASP A 528 -13.41 -42.59 -15.88
C ASP A 528 -12.11 -41.77 -15.74
N GLN A 529 -12.21 -40.56 -15.18
CA GLN A 529 -11.04 -39.72 -14.91
C GLN A 529 -10.18 -40.32 -13.78
N ALA A 530 -10.82 -40.88 -12.74
CA ALA A 530 -10.11 -41.61 -11.70
C ALA A 530 -9.30 -42.78 -12.29
N GLN A 531 -9.89 -43.57 -13.18
CA GLN A 531 -9.20 -44.67 -13.84
C GLN A 531 -8.04 -44.19 -14.69
N ALA A 532 -8.22 -43.09 -15.44
CA ALA A 532 -7.16 -42.48 -16.23
C ALA A 532 -5.97 -42.04 -15.35
N LEU A 533 -6.23 -41.32 -14.25
CA LEU A 533 -5.17 -40.86 -13.34
C LEU A 533 -4.52 -42.01 -12.58
N VAL A 534 -5.27 -43.03 -12.16
CA VAL A 534 -4.71 -44.25 -11.53
C VAL A 534 -3.72 -44.93 -12.47
N GLN A 535 -4.04 -45.02 -13.76
CA GLN A 535 -3.15 -45.59 -14.77
C GLN A 535 -1.95 -44.67 -15.05
N GLN A 536 -2.18 -43.37 -15.22
CA GLN A 536 -1.16 -42.39 -15.57
C GLN A 536 -0.11 -42.23 -14.46
N LEU A 537 -0.54 -42.22 -13.20
CA LEU A 537 0.30 -41.93 -12.03
C LEU A 537 0.73 -43.19 -11.25
N ASP A 538 0.41 -44.39 -11.78
CA ASP A 538 0.69 -45.69 -11.13
C ASP A 538 0.22 -45.75 -9.66
N LEU A 539 -1.04 -45.36 -9.43
CA LEU A 539 -1.66 -45.34 -8.09
C LEU A 539 -2.16 -46.73 -7.68
N ASN A 540 -1.28 -47.74 -7.75
CA ASN A 540 -1.59 -49.12 -7.41
C ASN A 540 -1.69 -49.35 -5.88
N ALA A 541 -2.24 -50.49 -5.48
CA ALA A 541 -2.45 -50.83 -4.08
C ALA A 541 -1.16 -50.82 -3.23
N LYS A 542 0.00 -51.15 -3.82
CA LYS A 542 1.29 -51.11 -3.12
C LYS A 542 1.68 -49.67 -2.81
N ARG A 543 1.52 -48.74 -3.76
CA ARG A 543 1.79 -47.31 -3.56
C ARG A 543 0.88 -46.71 -2.49
N LEU A 544 -0.42 -46.96 -2.56
CA LEU A 544 -1.38 -46.46 -1.57
C LEU A 544 -1.12 -47.05 -0.17
N THR A 545 -0.70 -48.31 -0.08
CA THR A 545 -0.27 -48.93 1.19
C THR A 545 0.99 -48.26 1.74
N HIS A 546 1.96 -47.96 0.87
CA HIS A 546 3.16 -47.22 1.25
C HIS A 546 2.83 -45.81 1.73
N TRP A 547 1.94 -45.07 1.05
CA TRP A 547 1.49 -43.76 1.50
C TRP A 547 0.87 -43.81 2.90
N ASN A 548 0.01 -44.79 3.18
CA ASN A 548 -0.55 -44.98 4.53
C ASN A 548 0.54 -45.27 5.57
N HIS A 549 1.53 -46.10 5.23
CA HIS A 549 2.65 -46.38 6.13
C HIS A 549 3.50 -45.12 6.41
N VAL A 550 3.67 -44.26 5.40
CA VAL A 550 4.32 -42.96 5.55
C VAL A 550 3.51 -42.02 6.44
N ILE A 551 2.19 -41.88 6.20
CA ILE A 551 1.29 -41.06 7.01
C ILE A 551 1.34 -41.47 8.49
N GLU A 552 1.29 -42.77 8.76
CA GLU A 552 1.29 -43.32 10.13
C GLU A 552 2.63 -43.20 10.84
N ARG A 553 3.74 -43.11 10.10
CA ARG A 553 5.09 -43.22 10.67
C ARG A 553 6.04 -42.09 10.31
N ILE A 554 5.59 -41.01 9.69
CA ILE A 554 6.43 -39.84 9.48
C ILE A 554 6.87 -39.27 10.83
N TYR A 555 8.17 -39.00 10.97
CA TYR A 555 8.73 -38.43 12.16
C TYR A 555 8.31 -36.97 12.28
N LEU A 556 7.82 -36.62 13.46
CA LEU A 556 7.35 -35.30 13.79
C LEU A 556 8.00 -34.97 15.13
N PRO A 557 8.83 -33.91 15.20
CA PRO A 557 9.39 -33.45 16.46
C PRO A 557 8.25 -33.31 17.47
N THR A 558 8.28 -34.14 18.51
CA THR A 558 7.13 -34.28 19.41
C THR A 558 6.99 -32.98 20.19
N PRO A 559 5.78 -32.40 20.30
CA PRO A 559 5.59 -31.27 21.20
C PRO A 559 6.09 -31.68 22.58
N SER A 560 6.91 -30.84 23.20
CA SER A 560 7.31 -31.10 24.59
C SER A 560 6.06 -31.11 25.50
N GLN A 561 6.20 -31.51 26.76
CA GLN A 561 5.06 -31.47 27.71
C GLN A 561 4.43 -30.07 27.84
N THR A 562 5.10 -29.02 27.35
CA THR A 562 4.62 -27.62 27.33
C THR A 562 3.85 -27.23 26.07
N GLY A 563 3.66 -28.14 25.10
CA GLY A 563 3.01 -27.84 23.82
C GLY A 563 3.93 -27.17 22.78
N LEU A 564 5.19 -26.89 23.13
CA LEU A 564 6.15 -26.29 22.20
C LEU A 564 6.58 -27.28 21.12
N ILE A 565 6.46 -26.87 19.86
CA ILE A 565 6.83 -27.63 18.65
C ILE A 565 8.24 -27.18 18.22
N GLU A 566 9.14 -28.13 17.98
CA GLU A 566 10.47 -27.80 17.45
C GLU A 566 10.39 -27.52 15.94
N GLN A 567 11.02 -26.44 15.46
CA GLN A 567 11.02 -26.06 14.04
C GLN A 567 11.63 -27.16 13.16
N SER A 568 12.78 -27.68 13.56
CA SER A 568 13.48 -28.79 12.91
C SER A 568 14.34 -29.53 13.94
N GLU A 569 14.73 -30.76 13.65
CA GLU A 569 15.52 -31.57 14.58
C GLU A 569 16.82 -30.85 14.99
N GLY A 570 16.95 -30.51 16.28
CA GLY A 570 18.12 -29.84 16.84
C GLY A 570 18.02 -28.32 16.96
N PHE A 571 16.93 -27.70 16.51
CA PHE A 571 16.74 -26.24 16.57
C PHE A 571 16.82 -25.68 18.00
N PHE A 572 16.27 -26.39 18.98
CA PHE A 572 16.33 -25.93 20.38
C PHE A 572 17.74 -25.90 20.97
N ALA A 573 18.69 -26.61 20.35
CA ALA A 573 20.10 -26.60 20.77
C ALA A 573 20.93 -25.47 20.13
N LEU A 574 20.36 -24.74 19.17
CA LEU A 574 21.01 -23.59 18.54
C LEU A 574 21.19 -22.42 19.53
N LYS A 575 22.06 -21.49 19.17
CA LYS A 575 22.36 -20.33 20.00
C LYS A 575 21.14 -19.40 20.07
N ASP A 576 20.66 -19.13 21.27
CA ASP A 576 19.65 -18.10 21.49
C ASP A 576 20.24 -16.70 21.28
N VAL A 577 19.51 -15.83 20.59
CA VAL A 577 19.94 -14.47 20.28
C VAL A 577 18.77 -13.52 20.51
N ASN A 578 19.01 -12.45 21.27
CA ASN A 578 18.03 -11.40 21.48
C ASN A 578 18.10 -10.37 20.35
N LEU A 579 17.04 -10.24 19.55
CA LEU A 579 16.98 -9.28 18.45
C LEU A 579 17.13 -7.82 18.92
N ALA A 580 16.67 -7.51 20.13
CA ALA A 580 16.78 -6.16 20.69
C ALA A 580 18.23 -5.69 20.89
N ASP A 581 19.20 -6.62 21.01
CA ASP A 581 20.62 -6.29 21.18
C ASP A 581 21.25 -5.72 19.90
N TYR A 582 20.56 -5.82 18.75
CA TYR A 582 21.03 -5.36 17.44
C TYR A 582 20.39 -4.03 17.01
N GLU A 583 19.44 -3.49 17.79
CA GLU A 583 18.73 -2.28 17.42
C GLU A 583 19.45 -0.98 17.85
N PRO A 584 19.39 0.11 17.05
CA PRO A 584 18.74 0.21 15.75
C PRO A 584 19.61 -0.38 14.63
N ARG A 585 19.09 -1.37 13.90
CA ARG A 585 19.74 -1.89 12.69
C ARG A 585 19.07 -1.37 11.42
N GLN A 586 19.75 -1.56 10.29
CA GLN A 586 19.28 -1.16 8.96
C GLN A 586 19.23 -2.33 7.97
N HIS A 587 19.53 -3.54 8.43
CA HIS A 587 19.64 -4.73 7.60
C HIS A 587 19.06 -5.94 8.35
N SER A 588 18.75 -7.00 7.59
CA SER A 588 18.31 -8.28 8.14
C SER A 588 19.37 -8.91 9.04
N MET A 589 18.95 -9.75 9.99
CA MET A 589 19.89 -10.47 10.83
C MET A 589 20.85 -11.36 10.03
N GLN A 590 20.38 -11.94 8.92
CA GLN A 590 21.23 -12.72 8.02
C GLN A 590 22.32 -11.86 7.36
N ALA A 591 21.99 -10.64 6.94
CA ALA A 591 22.98 -9.71 6.39
C ALA A 591 24.01 -9.28 7.44
N ILE A 592 23.63 -9.17 8.71
CA ILE A 592 24.53 -8.77 9.81
C ILE A 592 25.45 -9.91 10.25
N LEU A 593 24.90 -11.12 10.42
CA LEU A 593 25.61 -12.27 10.97
C LEU A 593 26.28 -13.14 9.90
N GLY A 594 25.83 -13.03 8.65
CA GLY A 594 26.14 -13.96 7.56
C GLY A 594 25.32 -15.25 7.65
N ILE A 595 25.21 -15.97 6.54
CA ILE A 595 24.38 -17.17 6.39
C ILE A 595 24.76 -18.26 7.42
N GLU A 596 26.04 -18.62 7.48
CA GLU A 596 26.54 -19.70 8.36
C GLU A 596 26.29 -19.43 9.84
N THR A 597 26.51 -18.19 10.30
CA THR A 597 26.26 -17.81 11.70
C THR A 597 24.76 -17.79 12.01
N THR A 598 23.95 -17.29 11.08
CA THR A 598 22.50 -17.20 11.24
C THR A 598 21.86 -18.57 11.36
N ASN A 599 22.31 -19.54 10.55
CA ASN A 599 21.88 -20.94 10.61
C ASN A 599 22.20 -21.61 11.98
N GLN A 600 23.16 -21.07 12.74
CA GLN A 600 23.50 -21.55 14.08
C GLN A 600 22.77 -20.82 15.22
N CYS A 601 21.86 -19.90 14.89
CA CYS A 601 21.14 -19.06 15.85
C CYS A 601 19.63 -19.29 15.76
N GLN A 602 18.91 -19.16 16.87
CA GLN A 602 17.45 -19.27 16.90
C GLN A 602 16.76 -17.99 16.35
N ILE A 603 17.15 -17.54 15.17
CA ILE A 603 16.61 -16.34 14.51
C ILE A 603 15.89 -16.74 13.23
N LEU A 604 14.60 -16.45 13.16
CA LEU A 604 13.76 -16.77 12.02
C LEU A 604 13.69 -15.59 11.06
N LYS A 605 13.77 -15.86 9.75
CA LYS A 605 13.50 -14.90 8.68
C LYS A 605 12.00 -14.54 8.65
N GLN A 606 11.16 -15.55 8.87
CA GLN A 606 9.71 -15.51 8.69
C GLN A 606 9.04 -16.68 9.44
N PRO A 607 7.71 -16.69 9.64
CA PRO A 607 7.04 -17.77 10.36
C PRO A 607 7.21 -19.13 9.66
N ASP A 608 7.56 -20.15 10.45
CA ASP A 608 7.67 -21.56 10.04
C ASP A 608 6.69 -22.44 10.84
N VAL A 609 6.96 -22.69 12.12
CA VAL A 609 6.01 -23.36 13.03
C VAL A 609 4.71 -22.55 13.16
N LEU A 610 4.82 -21.23 13.25
CA LEU A 610 3.65 -20.36 13.27
C LEU A 610 2.88 -20.37 11.94
N MET A 611 3.57 -20.62 10.81
CA MET A 611 2.90 -20.81 9.52
C MET A 611 2.11 -22.13 9.48
N LEU A 612 2.66 -23.20 10.06
CA LEU A 612 1.95 -24.47 10.23
C LEU A 612 0.68 -24.29 11.09
N LEU A 613 0.80 -23.57 12.20
CA LEU A 613 -0.33 -23.29 13.10
C LEU A 613 -1.38 -22.37 12.46
N TYR A 614 -0.98 -21.56 11.48
CA TYR A 614 -1.91 -20.79 10.67
C TYR A 614 -2.66 -21.67 9.66
N LEU A 615 -1.94 -22.45 8.83
CA LEU A 615 -2.55 -23.22 7.73
C LEU A 615 -3.32 -24.45 8.21
N LEU A 616 -2.83 -25.14 9.25
CA LEU A 616 -3.46 -26.35 9.82
C LEU A 616 -3.94 -26.11 11.26
N GLY A 617 -4.42 -24.89 11.55
CA GLY A 617 -4.81 -24.47 12.90
C GLY A 617 -5.94 -25.30 13.52
N ASP A 618 -6.78 -25.95 12.71
CA ASP A 618 -7.83 -26.88 13.15
C ASP A 618 -7.29 -28.14 13.83
N ARG A 619 -5.99 -28.45 13.65
CA ARG A 619 -5.32 -29.60 14.27
C ARG A 619 -4.69 -29.30 15.63
N TYR A 620 -4.71 -28.04 16.08
CA TYR A 620 -4.03 -27.61 17.29
C TYR A 620 -4.97 -26.83 18.22
N ASP A 621 -4.72 -26.92 19.53
CA ASP A 621 -5.46 -26.13 20.51
C ASP A 621 -4.83 -24.75 20.72
N SER A 622 -5.59 -23.84 21.34
CA SER A 622 -5.13 -22.48 21.63
C SER A 622 -3.94 -22.43 22.59
N GLN A 623 -3.77 -23.44 23.46
CA GLN A 623 -2.62 -23.51 24.37
C GLN A 623 -1.32 -23.79 23.60
N THR A 624 -1.39 -24.69 22.61
CA THR A 624 -0.28 -24.97 21.70
C THR A 624 0.07 -23.73 20.89
N LEU A 625 -0.93 -23.02 20.33
CA LEU A 625 -0.68 -21.76 19.62
C LEU A 625 0.01 -20.73 20.52
N GLN A 626 -0.50 -20.52 21.74
CA GLN A 626 0.09 -19.58 22.70
C GLN A 626 1.54 -19.93 23.04
N ALA A 627 1.83 -21.21 23.35
CA ALA A 627 3.18 -21.66 23.71
C ALA A 627 4.19 -21.44 22.56
N ASN A 628 3.77 -21.68 21.31
CA ASN A 628 4.62 -21.47 20.15
C ASN A 628 4.72 -19.99 19.77
N TRP A 629 3.67 -19.19 19.95
CA TRP A 629 3.72 -17.74 19.77
C TRP A 629 4.78 -17.11 20.67
N ASP A 630 4.71 -17.40 21.97
CA ASP A 630 5.62 -16.83 22.97
C ASP A 630 7.08 -17.22 22.71
N TYR A 631 7.31 -18.34 22.04
CA TYR A 631 8.65 -18.81 21.67
C TYR A 631 9.16 -18.21 20.36
N TYR A 632 8.37 -18.29 19.28
CA TYR A 632 8.82 -17.97 17.92
C TYR A 632 8.60 -16.52 17.51
N CYS A 633 7.56 -15.83 18.02
CA CYS A 633 7.31 -14.43 17.64
C CYS A 633 8.50 -13.51 18.01
N PRO A 634 9.08 -13.58 19.23
CA PRO A 634 10.24 -12.75 19.61
C PRO A 634 11.53 -13.09 18.87
N ARG A 635 11.59 -14.26 18.23
CA ARG A 635 12.74 -14.78 17.47
C ARG A 635 12.65 -14.48 15.98
N THR A 636 11.54 -13.92 15.52
CA THR A 636 11.29 -13.66 14.11
C THR A 636 11.70 -12.23 13.73
N ASP A 637 12.50 -12.07 12.68
CA ASP A 637 12.88 -10.76 12.13
C ASP A 637 11.71 -10.13 11.37
N HIS A 638 10.85 -9.42 12.09
CA HIS A 638 9.67 -8.77 11.48
C HIS A 638 10.01 -7.55 10.62
N VAL A 639 11.11 -6.86 10.93
CA VAL A 639 11.44 -5.55 10.34
C VAL A 639 12.12 -5.72 8.99
N TYR A 640 13.19 -6.52 8.93
CA TYR A 640 14.03 -6.70 7.73
C TYR A 640 14.12 -8.15 7.27
N GLY A 641 13.42 -9.08 7.92
CA GLY A 641 13.27 -10.46 7.44
C GLY A 641 12.39 -10.52 6.19
N SER A 642 11.41 -11.41 6.15
CA SER A 642 10.52 -11.50 4.99
C SER A 642 9.27 -10.63 5.09
N SER A 643 8.85 -10.03 3.98
CA SER A 643 7.57 -9.31 3.88
C SER A 643 6.35 -10.21 4.14
N LEU A 644 6.51 -11.53 3.99
CA LEU A 644 5.47 -12.54 4.23
C LEU A 644 5.06 -12.61 5.71
N GLY A 645 6.00 -12.36 6.61
CA GLY A 645 5.86 -12.71 8.02
C GLY A 645 4.86 -11.88 8.83
N PRO A 646 4.89 -10.53 8.77
CA PRO A 646 4.08 -9.70 9.65
C PRO A 646 2.56 -9.92 9.47
N ALA A 647 2.07 -10.11 8.25
CA ALA A 647 0.64 -10.34 8.04
C ALA A 647 0.12 -11.62 8.72
N ILE A 648 0.90 -12.71 8.69
CA ILE A 648 0.54 -13.96 9.37
C ILE A 648 0.61 -13.80 10.89
N HIS A 649 1.60 -13.05 11.39
CA HIS A 649 1.66 -12.72 12.81
C HIS A 649 0.44 -11.88 13.26
N ALA A 650 -0.05 -10.98 12.41
CA ALA A 650 -1.28 -10.24 12.69
C ALA A 650 -2.50 -11.16 12.82
N VAL A 651 -2.64 -12.16 11.94
CA VAL A 651 -3.72 -13.17 12.05
C VAL A 651 -3.63 -13.91 13.37
N LEU A 652 -2.47 -14.46 13.70
CA LEU A 652 -2.28 -15.30 14.89
C LEU A 652 -2.41 -14.49 16.19
N ALA A 653 -1.89 -13.26 16.24
CA ALA A 653 -2.08 -12.36 17.37
C ALA A 653 -3.57 -12.05 17.61
N ALA A 654 -4.35 -11.82 16.54
CA ALA A 654 -5.79 -11.62 16.66
C ALA A 654 -6.49 -12.87 17.21
N GLN A 655 -6.11 -14.07 16.74
CA GLN A 655 -6.65 -15.35 17.25
C GLN A 655 -6.30 -15.61 18.73
N LEU A 656 -5.19 -15.06 19.21
CA LEU A 656 -4.76 -15.08 20.61
C LEU A 656 -5.36 -13.94 21.45
N ASP A 657 -6.33 -13.20 20.90
CA ASP A 657 -6.97 -12.05 21.56
C ASP A 657 -5.98 -10.94 21.94
N LYS A 658 -4.99 -10.70 21.08
CA LYS A 658 -3.98 -9.63 21.20
C LYS A 658 -4.15 -8.56 20.09
N PRO A 659 -5.27 -7.82 20.05
CA PRO A 659 -5.61 -6.97 18.91
C PRO A 659 -4.64 -5.80 18.67
N THR A 660 -3.99 -5.26 19.70
CA THR A 660 -2.97 -4.20 19.54
C THR A 660 -1.71 -4.73 18.87
N GLU A 661 -1.18 -5.86 19.32
CA GLU A 661 -0.02 -6.52 18.71
C GLU A 661 -0.35 -6.96 17.26
N ALA A 662 -1.58 -7.44 17.04
CA ALA A 662 -2.07 -7.74 15.70
C ALA A 662 -2.07 -6.52 14.79
N TYR A 663 -2.50 -5.35 15.28
CA TYR A 663 -2.51 -4.10 14.53
C TYR A 663 -1.11 -3.61 14.16
N GLU A 664 -0.14 -3.70 15.08
CA GLU A 664 1.26 -3.35 14.79
C GLU A 664 1.84 -4.20 13.65
N HIS A 665 1.63 -5.51 13.70
CA HIS A 665 2.04 -6.42 12.63
C HIS A 665 1.29 -6.17 11.32
N PHE A 666 -0.01 -5.88 11.38
CA PHE A 666 -0.83 -5.53 10.23
C PHE A 666 -0.31 -4.26 9.54
N MET A 667 -0.08 -3.18 10.27
CA MET A 667 0.41 -1.92 9.70
C MET A 667 1.81 -2.08 9.12
N ARG A 668 2.68 -2.89 9.75
CA ARG A 668 4.01 -3.22 9.20
C ARG A 668 3.92 -3.91 7.83
N ALA A 669 2.95 -4.82 7.65
CA ALA A 669 2.71 -5.45 6.35
C ALA A 669 2.06 -4.47 5.36
N ALA A 670 1.04 -3.73 5.79
CA ALA A 670 0.22 -2.88 4.94
C ALA A 670 1.00 -1.68 4.38
N LEU A 671 1.98 -1.18 5.12
CA LEU A 671 2.81 -0.03 4.73
C LEU A 671 4.15 -0.43 4.10
N VAL A 672 4.38 -1.73 3.86
CA VAL A 672 5.71 -2.23 3.43
C VAL A 672 6.25 -1.51 2.21
N ASP A 673 5.38 -1.30 1.22
CA ASP A 673 5.72 -0.56 0.01
C ASP A 673 5.52 0.94 0.27
N LEU A 674 4.33 1.40 0.66
CA LEU A 674 4.02 2.84 0.80
C LEU A 674 5.04 3.67 1.62
N GLU A 675 5.61 3.10 2.68
CA GLU A 675 6.60 3.79 3.54
C GLU A 675 8.02 3.24 3.37
N ASP A 676 8.24 2.30 2.43
CA ASP A 676 9.50 1.60 2.20
C ASP A 676 10.19 1.13 3.49
N VAL A 677 9.40 0.54 4.39
CA VAL A 677 9.85 0.17 5.74
C VAL A 677 11.02 -0.84 5.72
N ARG A 678 11.26 -1.48 4.57
CA ARG A 678 12.35 -2.44 4.33
C ARG A 678 13.52 -1.86 3.53
N GLY A 679 13.38 -0.68 2.93
CA GLY A 679 14.41 -0.04 2.12
C GLY A 679 14.63 -0.67 0.73
N ASN A 680 13.66 -1.43 0.22
CA ASN A 680 13.77 -2.14 -1.06
C ASN A 680 12.47 -2.12 -1.90
N ALA A 681 11.51 -1.25 -1.59
CA ALA A 681 10.32 -1.06 -2.40
C ALA A 681 10.65 -0.58 -3.82
N CYS A 682 11.83 0.03 -4.04
CA CYS A 682 12.33 0.37 -5.37
C CYS A 682 12.50 -0.84 -6.31
N GLU A 683 12.59 -2.06 -5.76
CA GLU A 683 12.75 -3.30 -6.51
C GLU A 683 11.44 -3.89 -7.05
N GLY A 684 10.30 -3.39 -6.56
CA GLY A 684 8.94 -3.84 -6.90
C GLY A 684 8.08 -4.10 -5.65
N ILE A 685 6.77 -4.10 -5.86
CA ILE A 685 5.72 -4.33 -4.85
C ILE A 685 5.88 -5.71 -4.21
N HIS A 686 5.72 -5.80 -2.90
CA HIS A 686 5.78 -7.08 -2.18
C HIS A 686 4.46 -7.85 -2.31
N ALA A 687 4.33 -8.67 -3.36
CA ALA A 687 3.07 -9.33 -3.71
C ALA A 687 2.48 -10.13 -2.53
N ALA A 688 3.26 -10.97 -1.85
CA ALA A 688 2.76 -11.73 -0.72
C ALA A 688 2.21 -10.87 0.43
N SER A 689 2.80 -9.69 0.68
CA SER A 689 2.27 -8.75 1.67
C SER A 689 0.86 -8.29 1.28
N THR A 690 0.63 -7.99 0.00
CA THR A 690 -0.69 -7.51 -0.47
C THR A 690 -1.82 -8.48 -0.16
N GLY A 691 -1.61 -9.78 -0.39
CA GLY A 691 -2.58 -10.82 -0.08
C GLY A 691 -2.63 -11.15 1.42
N GLY A 692 -1.49 -11.12 2.11
CA GLY A 692 -1.41 -11.32 3.55
C GLY A 692 -2.19 -10.28 4.35
N VAL A 693 -2.13 -9.00 3.97
CA VAL A 693 -2.85 -7.90 4.61
C VAL A 693 -4.37 -8.12 4.57
N TRP A 694 -4.90 -8.64 3.45
CA TRP A 694 -6.31 -9.04 3.37
C TRP A 694 -6.62 -10.23 4.29
N GLN A 695 -5.74 -11.22 4.36
CA GLN A 695 -5.90 -12.37 5.26
C GLN A 695 -5.88 -11.95 6.74
N ALA A 696 -5.02 -11.00 7.12
CA ALA A 696 -5.01 -10.40 8.47
C ALA A 696 -6.35 -9.76 8.83
N ILE A 697 -7.01 -9.10 7.88
CA ILE A 697 -8.35 -8.54 8.07
C ILE A 697 -9.41 -9.63 8.20
N VAL A 698 -9.46 -10.56 7.25
CA VAL A 698 -10.58 -11.51 7.16
C VAL A 698 -10.44 -12.65 8.16
N PHE A 699 -9.27 -13.26 8.28
CA PHE A 699 -9.03 -14.40 9.17
C PHE A 699 -8.47 -14.00 10.54
N GLY A 700 -7.91 -12.79 10.67
CA GLY A 700 -7.48 -12.21 11.94
C GLY A 700 -8.59 -11.35 12.58
N PHE A 701 -8.67 -10.08 12.20
CA PHE A 701 -9.54 -9.09 12.86
C PHE A 701 -11.04 -9.40 12.75
N ALA A 702 -11.53 -9.90 11.61
CA ALA A 702 -12.92 -10.36 11.50
C ALA A 702 -13.12 -11.77 12.07
N GLY A 703 -12.03 -12.53 12.23
CA GLY A 703 -12.02 -13.90 12.70
C GLY A 703 -12.96 -14.81 11.93
N ILE A 704 -13.00 -14.69 10.59
CA ILE A 704 -13.86 -15.52 9.76
C ILE A 704 -13.49 -16.99 9.93
N ARG A 705 -14.49 -17.80 10.28
CA ARG A 705 -14.41 -19.26 10.35
C ARG A 705 -15.40 -19.88 9.40
N LEU A 706 -14.97 -20.92 8.68
CA LEU A 706 -15.81 -21.66 7.75
C LEU A 706 -16.53 -22.77 8.52
N THR A 707 -17.86 -22.82 8.44
CA THR A 707 -18.66 -23.89 9.04
C THR A 707 -19.51 -24.59 7.99
N GLU A 708 -20.12 -25.72 8.33
CA GLU A 708 -21.07 -26.42 7.46
C GLU A 708 -22.24 -25.53 7.00
N ARG A 709 -22.57 -24.48 7.78
CA ARG A 709 -23.65 -23.53 7.46
C ARG A 709 -23.19 -22.31 6.67
N GLY A 710 -21.89 -22.21 6.40
CA GLY A 710 -21.25 -21.07 5.76
C GLY A 710 -20.28 -20.32 6.68
N PRO A 711 -19.68 -19.23 6.18
CA PRO A 711 -18.71 -18.41 6.92
C PRO A 711 -19.38 -17.66 8.07
N ILE A 712 -18.75 -17.65 9.25
CA ILE A 712 -19.18 -16.89 10.44
C ILE A 712 -18.04 -15.99 10.93
N ALA A 713 -18.35 -14.85 11.54
CA ALA A 713 -17.36 -13.94 12.10
C ALA A 713 -17.18 -14.13 13.61
N ASN A 714 -15.93 -13.99 14.08
CA ASN A 714 -15.56 -13.90 15.48
C ASN A 714 -14.59 -12.71 15.65
N PRO A 715 -15.11 -11.48 15.74
CA PRO A 715 -14.30 -10.29 15.53
C PRO A 715 -13.39 -9.94 16.73
N HIS A 716 -12.19 -9.46 16.41
CA HIS A 716 -11.14 -8.98 17.31
C HIS A 716 -10.62 -7.61 16.81
N LEU A 717 -11.51 -6.63 16.64
CA LEU A 717 -11.14 -5.33 16.05
C LEU A 717 -10.13 -4.58 16.94
N PRO A 718 -9.09 -3.95 16.35
CA PRO A 718 -8.13 -3.18 17.11
C PRO A 718 -8.74 -1.88 17.65
N PRO A 719 -8.14 -1.29 18.71
CA PRO A 719 -8.54 0.03 19.19
C PRO A 719 -8.51 1.06 18.04
N GLY A 720 -9.61 1.81 17.87
CA GLY A 720 -9.76 2.82 16.82
C GLY A 720 -10.59 2.37 15.61
N TRP A 721 -10.68 1.07 15.32
CA TRP A 721 -11.54 0.59 14.24
C TRP A 721 -12.99 0.49 14.70
N THR A 722 -13.81 1.43 14.25
CA THR A 722 -15.23 1.53 14.60
C THR A 722 -16.11 0.62 13.73
N ARG A 723 -15.67 0.33 12.51
CA ARG A 723 -16.35 -0.56 11.57
C ARG A 723 -15.36 -1.24 10.64
N LEU A 724 -15.62 -2.52 10.36
CA LEU A 724 -14.99 -3.31 9.33
C LEU A 724 -16.06 -3.92 8.43
N LYS A 725 -16.02 -3.60 7.13
CA LYS A 725 -16.97 -4.13 6.15
C LYS A 725 -16.26 -4.74 4.94
N PHE A 726 -16.68 -5.92 4.53
CA PHE A 726 -16.13 -6.61 3.36
C PHE A 726 -17.10 -7.66 2.82
N LYS A 727 -16.77 -8.25 1.67
CA LYS A 727 -17.51 -9.37 1.07
C LYS A 727 -16.59 -10.54 0.78
N LEU A 728 -17.18 -11.74 0.75
CA LEU A 728 -16.54 -12.95 0.26
C LEU A 728 -17.57 -13.90 -0.33
N SER A 729 -17.12 -14.77 -1.25
CA SER A 729 -17.90 -15.84 -1.85
C SER A 729 -17.51 -17.18 -1.24
N TRP A 730 -18.50 -17.99 -0.85
CA TRP A 730 -18.29 -19.35 -0.39
C TRP A 730 -19.37 -20.26 -1.00
N ARG A 731 -18.96 -21.28 -1.75
CA ARG A 731 -19.83 -22.22 -2.49
C ARG A 731 -20.84 -21.48 -3.36
N ASP A 732 -20.35 -20.59 -4.23
CA ASP A 732 -21.10 -19.71 -5.14
C ASP A 732 -22.13 -18.78 -4.46
N ARG A 733 -21.97 -18.52 -3.16
CA ARG A 733 -22.83 -17.58 -2.41
C ARG A 733 -22.01 -16.44 -1.85
N TRP A 734 -22.47 -15.21 -2.09
CA TRP A 734 -21.88 -14.01 -1.53
C TRP A 734 -22.37 -13.76 -0.10
N TYR A 735 -21.42 -13.51 0.79
CA TYR A 735 -21.63 -13.08 2.16
C TYR A 735 -21.07 -11.67 2.30
N GLU A 736 -21.85 -10.79 2.92
CA GLU A 736 -21.43 -9.44 3.30
C GLU A 736 -21.32 -9.39 4.81
N PHE A 737 -20.15 -8.97 5.29
CA PHE A 737 -19.88 -8.75 6.70
C PHE A 737 -19.82 -7.26 6.95
N ASP A 738 -20.61 -6.78 7.91
CA ASP A 738 -20.61 -5.40 8.39
C ASP A 738 -20.44 -5.46 9.91
N ILE A 739 -19.18 -5.56 10.32
CA ILE A 739 -18.78 -5.75 11.70
C ILE A 739 -18.57 -4.35 12.28
N LYS A 740 -19.44 -3.97 13.21
CA LYS A 740 -19.24 -2.76 13.99
C LYS A 740 -18.63 -3.17 15.31
N GLN A 741 -17.71 -2.37 15.83
CA GLN A 741 -17.31 -2.54 17.21
C GLN A 741 -18.58 -2.30 18.03
N GLU A 742 -19.13 -3.37 18.61
CA GLU A 742 -20.03 -3.20 19.74
C GLU A 742 -19.17 -2.52 20.78
N SER A 743 -19.34 -1.21 20.92
CA SER A 743 -18.73 -0.48 22.02
C SER A 743 -19.00 -1.30 23.28
N ALA A 744 -18.05 -1.43 24.19
CA ALA A 744 -18.35 -1.94 25.54
C ALA A 744 -19.50 -1.16 26.22
N LEU A 745 -19.98 -0.06 25.62
CA LEU A 745 -21.23 0.60 25.91
C LEU A 745 -22.49 -0.25 25.58
N ALA A 746 -22.50 -1.28 24.75
CA ALA A 746 -23.71 -2.05 24.42
C ALA A 746 -24.16 -2.96 25.58
N ASP A 747 -23.21 -3.53 26.32
CA ASP A 747 -23.50 -4.24 27.58
C ASP A 747 -23.71 -3.28 28.76
N ALA A 748 -23.12 -2.08 28.74
CA ALA A 748 -23.43 -1.04 29.72
C ALA A 748 -24.78 -0.32 29.45
N GLN A 749 -25.21 -0.21 28.18
CA GLN A 749 -26.43 0.47 27.72
C GLN A 749 -27.71 -0.26 28.13
N LYS A 750 -27.64 -1.55 28.46
CA LYS A 750 -28.75 -2.24 29.13
C LYS A 750 -28.92 -1.82 30.60
N THR A 751 -27.98 -1.06 31.16
CA THR A 751 -27.99 -0.65 32.57
C THR A 751 -27.80 0.85 32.84
N THR A 752 -27.41 1.69 31.87
CA THR A 752 -27.14 3.13 32.13
C THR A 752 -27.74 4.13 31.14
N SER A 753 -28.57 3.72 30.17
CA SER A 753 -29.09 4.60 29.09
C SER A 753 -29.87 5.83 29.56
N HIS A 754 -30.42 5.85 30.78
CA HIS A 754 -31.08 7.03 31.32
C HIS A 754 -30.11 8.09 31.91
N GLY A 755 -28.87 7.72 32.27
CA GLY A 755 -27.93 8.65 32.93
C GLY A 755 -27.18 9.58 31.97
N SER A 756 -26.71 9.07 30.83
CA SER A 756 -25.92 9.87 29.88
C SER A 756 -26.78 10.83 29.05
N GLU A 757 -27.99 10.43 28.66
CA GLU A 757 -28.93 11.29 27.92
C GLU A 757 -29.34 12.52 28.74
N ILE A 758 -29.56 12.34 30.06
CA ILE A 758 -29.88 13.44 30.97
C ILE A 758 -28.68 14.38 31.15
N THR A 759 -27.46 13.84 31.23
CA THR A 759 -26.23 14.63 31.45
C THR A 759 -25.81 15.41 30.21
N ALA A 760 -25.89 14.81 29.02
CA ALA A 760 -25.63 15.50 27.75
C ALA A 760 -26.68 16.59 27.47
N THR A 761 -27.95 16.34 27.78
CA THR A 761 -29.01 17.36 27.69
C THR A 761 -28.76 18.51 28.67
N ALA A 762 -28.34 18.23 29.90
CA ALA A 762 -27.98 19.27 30.87
C ALA A 762 -26.75 20.11 30.45
N LEU A 763 -25.74 19.48 29.83
CA LEU A 763 -24.59 20.19 29.26
C LEU A 763 -25.00 21.08 28.07
N ARG A 764 -25.87 20.57 27.19
CA ARG A 764 -26.46 21.34 26.06
C ARG A 764 -27.19 22.59 26.54
N ASP A 765 -27.96 22.47 27.61
CA ASP A 765 -28.74 23.60 28.14
C ASP A 765 -27.88 24.64 28.90
N LYS A 766 -26.72 24.21 29.44
CA LYS A 766 -25.86 25.07 30.27
C LYS A 766 -24.77 25.79 29.47
N LEU A 767 -24.18 25.14 28.48
CA LEU A 767 -23.04 25.70 27.75
C LEU A 767 -23.51 26.74 26.73
N ARG A 768 -22.87 27.90 26.78
CA ARG A 768 -23.28 29.08 25.99
C ARG A 768 -22.13 29.69 25.21
N GLY A 769 -20.89 29.41 25.62
CA GLY A 769 -19.68 29.97 25.03
C GLY A 769 -18.65 28.90 24.69
N VAL A 770 -17.96 29.08 23.57
CA VAL A 770 -16.75 28.32 23.21
C VAL A 770 -15.62 29.31 23.00
N ILE A 771 -14.47 29.05 23.60
CA ILE A 771 -13.27 29.88 23.48
C ILE A 771 -12.20 29.01 22.81
N PHE A 772 -11.73 29.41 21.64
CA PHE A 772 -10.63 28.73 20.95
C PHE A 772 -9.33 29.45 21.27
N ASP A 773 -8.26 28.70 21.52
CA ASP A 773 -6.95 29.22 21.14
C ASP A 773 -6.88 29.39 19.62
N LEU A 774 -5.97 30.25 19.17
CA LEU A 774 -5.82 30.53 17.75
C LEU A 774 -4.76 29.63 17.12
N ASP A 775 -3.58 29.59 17.73
CA ASP A 775 -2.35 29.03 17.17
C ASP A 775 -2.34 27.51 17.43
N GLY A 776 -2.36 26.69 16.38
CA GLY A 776 -2.41 25.22 16.50
C GLY A 776 -3.82 24.63 16.72
N VAL A 777 -4.84 25.48 16.87
CA VAL A 777 -6.25 25.09 17.01
C VAL A 777 -7.08 25.48 15.79
N LEU A 778 -7.06 26.76 15.40
CA LEU A 778 -7.81 27.24 14.22
C LEU A 778 -6.91 27.38 12.98
N THR A 779 -5.61 27.60 13.17
CA THR A 779 -4.62 27.74 12.08
C THR A 779 -3.24 27.29 12.58
N ASP A 780 -2.37 26.77 11.71
CA ASP A 780 -1.01 26.33 12.08
C ASP A 780 0.00 27.49 12.16
N THR A 781 -0.39 28.60 12.78
CA THR A 781 0.51 29.74 13.01
C THR A 781 1.58 29.44 14.07
N ALA A 782 1.47 28.31 14.77
CA ALA A 782 2.51 27.78 15.66
C ALA A 782 3.84 27.56 14.92
N GLU A 783 3.80 27.10 13.66
CA GLU A 783 5.00 26.95 12.84
C GLU A 783 5.66 28.31 12.54
N TYR A 784 4.87 29.36 12.30
CA TYR A 784 5.43 30.71 12.10
C TYR A 784 5.99 31.31 13.38
N HIS A 785 5.46 30.92 14.55
CA HIS A 785 6.07 31.25 15.83
C HIS A 785 7.45 30.60 15.97
N TYR A 786 7.58 29.31 15.62
CA TYR A 786 8.87 28.60 15.60
C TYR A 786 9.88 29.26 14.67
N LEU A 787 9.51 29.52 13.41
CA LEU A 787 10.40 30.15 12.42
C LEU A 787 10.88 31.53 12.89
N GLY A 788 9.99 32.34 13.47
CA GLY A 788 10.36 33.65 14.02
C GLY A 788 11.33 33.55 15.21
N TRP A 789 11.17 32.55 16.08
CA TRP A 789 12.11 32.29 17.18
C TRP A 789 13.43 31.73 16.68
N LYS A 790 13.41 30.81 15.71
CA LYS A 790 14.60 30.21 15.09
C LYS A 790 15.47 31.27 14.43
N GLN A 791 14.86 32.17 13.66
CA GLN A 791 15.59 33.26 13.04
C GLN A 791 16.24 34.19 14.07
N LEU A 792 15.51 34.58 15.13
CA LEU A 792 16.08 35.38 16.21
C LEU A 792 17.23 34.64 16.92
N ALA A 793 17.06 33.35 17.19
CA ALA A 793 18.06 32.53 17.87
C ALA A 793 19.35 32.40 17.04
N ASP A 794 19.22 32.18 15.73
CA ASP A 794 20.35 32.08 14.80
C ASP A 794 21.15 33.39 14.74
N GLU A 795 20.46 34.54 14.70
CA GLU A 795 21.09 35.86 14.68
C GLU A 795 21.83 36.17 16.00
N GLU A 796 21.37 35.60 17.12
CA GLU A 796 21.91 35.81 18.47
C GLU A 796 22.90 34.72 18.92
N GLY A 797 23.14 33.74 18.06
CA GLY A 797 24.02 32.59 18.29
C GLY A 797 23.52 31.63 19.38
N ILE A 798 22.21 31.50 19.53
CA ILE A 798 21.55 30.64 20.53
C ILE A 798 21.09 29.35 19.83
N PRO A 799 21.54 28.16 20.27
CA PRO A 799 21.00 26.90 19.77
C PRO A 799 19.50 26.80 20.06
N PHE A 800 18.71 26.59 19.01
CA PHE A 800 17.25 26.48 19.12
C PHE A 800 16.73 25.51 18.07
N ASP A 801 16.10 24.44 18.51
CA ASP A 801 15.51 23.39 17.69
C ASP A 801 14.01 23.20 18.01
N ARG A 802 13.37 22.24 17.34
CA ARG A 802 11.93 22.00 17.50
C ARG A 802 11.58 21.47 18.90
N GLU A 803 12.45 20.66 19.51
CA GLU A 803 12.24 20.16 20.87
C GLU A 803 12.24 21.32 21.88
N ALA A 804 13.19 22.25 21.75
CA ALA A 804 13.22 23.47 22.56
C ALA A 804 12.01 24.40 22.32
N ASN A 805 11.45 24.40 21.10
CA ASN A 805 10.25 25.17 20.78
C ASN A 805 8.98 24.62 21.46
N GLU A 806 8.85 23.30 21.57
CA GLU A 806 7.70 22.68 22.25
C GLU A 806 7.56 23.15 23.71
N ALA A 807 8.68 23.34 24.40
CA ALA A 807 8.69 23.88 25.77
C ALA A 807 8.21 25.35 25.88
N MET A 808 8.06 26.05 24.75
CA MET A 808 7.60 27.44 24.70
C MET A 808 6.18 27.59 24.12
N ARG A 809 5.54 26.49 23.72
CA ARG A 809 4.20 26.49 23.13
C ARG A 809 3.16 27.05 24.13
N GLY A 810 2.31 27.96 23.64
CA GLY A 810 1.28 28.64 24.45
C GLY A 810 1.77 29.79 25.36
N LEU A 811 3.09 29.93 25.59
CA LEU A 811 3.65 30.96 26.47
C LEU A 811 3.58 32.37 25.87
N ALA A 812 3.57 33.37 26.76
CA ALA A 812 3.68 34.76 26.33
C ALA A 812 5.06 35.06 25.76
N ARG A 813 5.14 35.99 24.79
CA ARG A 813 6.38 36.33 24.07
C ARG A 813 7.58 36.63 24.98
N ARG A 814 7.35 37.31 26.11
CA ARG A 814 8.41 37.63 27.07
C ARG A 814 8.94 36.38 27.77
N GLU A 815 8.05 35.46 28.16
CA GLU A 815 8.42 34.21 28.81
C GLU A 815 9.14 33.29 27.83
N SER A 816 8.66 33.18 26.59
CA SER A 816 9.39 32.47 25.53
C SER A 816 10.81 33.05 25.33
N LEU A 817 10.97 34.38 25.33
CA LEU A 817 12.31 34.97 25.24
C LEU A 817 13.19 34.63 26.45
N LEU A 818 12.63 34.62 27.67
CA LEU A 818 13.37 34.23 28.87
C LEU A 818 13.78 32.75 28.83
N THR A 819 12.90 31.87 28.35
CA THR A 819 13.21 30.45 28.12
C THR A 819 14.31 30.29 27.08
N LEU A 820 14.24 31.01 25.96
CA LEU A 820 15.26 31.02 24.91
C LEU A 820 16.63 31.54 25.42
N LEU A 821 16.63 32.57 26.27
CA LEU A 821 17.86 33.14 26.84
C LEU A 821 18.48 32.25 27.92
N GLY A 822 17.71 31.38 28.57
CA GLY A 822 18.16 30.52 29.67
C GLY A 822 18.84 31.33 30.78
N SER A 823 20.13 31.07 31.02
CA SER A 823 20.93 31.79 32.02
C SER A 823 21.60 33.08 31.52
N ARG A 824 21.41 33.47 30.25
CA ARG A 824 22.06 34.64 29.63
C ARG A 824 21.41 35.93 30.14
N GLN A 825 22.19 36.79 30.81
CA GLN A 825 21.70 38.09 31.25
C GLN A 825 21.77 39.12 30.12
N VAL A 826 20.61 39.65 29.74
CA VAL A 826 20.45 40.66 28.69
C VAL A 826 19.77 41.89 29.31
N PRO A 827 20.26 43.14 29.07
CA PRO A 827 19.60 44.34 29.57
C PRO A 827 18.15 44.46 29.07
N GLU A 828 17.27 45.05 29.87
CA GLU A 828 15.83 45.18 29.55
C GLU A 828 15.57 45.85 28.19
N ALA A 829 16.35 46.88 27.85
CA ALA A 829 16.23 47.57 26.56
C ALA A 829 16.57 46.64 25.37
N GLN A 830 17.49 45.70 25.55
CA GLN A 830 17.86 44.75 24.51
C GLN A 830 16.83 43.60 24.44
N MET A 831 16.27 43.14 25.57
CA MET A 831 15.16 42.18 25.53
C MET A 831 13.94 42.74 24.79
N GLN A 832 13.64 44.04 24.99
CA GLN A 832 12.56 44.70 24.26
C GLN A 832 12.84 44.73 22.74
N GLU A 833 14.06 45.05 22.34
CA GLU A 833 14.49 45.05 20.93
C GLU A 833 14.37 43.66 20.28
N MET A 834 14.78 42.60 20.98
CA MET A 834 14.66 41.21 20.52
C MET A 834 13.19 40.79 20.33
N MET A 835 12.32 41.16 21.27
CA MET A 835 10.88 40.90 21.16
C MET A 835 10.25 41.63 19.96
N ASP A 836 10.69 42.86 19.68
CA ASP A 836 10.22 43.65 18.54
C ASP A 836 10.72 43.08 17.21
N ARG A 837 11.97 42.57 17.15
CA ARG A 837 12.51 41.82 16.00
C ARG A 837 11.74 40.55 15.72
N LYS A 838 11.56 39.68 16.72
CA LYS A 838 10.75 38.46 16.57
C LYS A 838 9.35 38.77 16.07
N ASN A 839 8.74 39.85 16.58
CA ASN A 839 7.41 40.26 16.13
C ASN A 839 7.39 40.67 14.66
N ARG A 840 8.41 41.38 14.16
CA ARG A 840 8.51 41.71 12.74
C ARG A 840 8.59 40.45 11.88
N TYR A 841 9.46 39.51 12.22
CA TYR A 841 9.58 38.23 11.48
C TYR A 841 8.25 37.48 11.45
N TYR A 842 7.57 37.40 12.59
CA TYR A 842 6.26 36.77 12.65
C TYR A 842 5.21 37.52 11.81
N VAL A 843 5.13 38.84 11.90
CA VAL A 843 4.18 39.66 11.12
C VAL A 843 4.41 39.48 9.62
N ASP A 844 5.66 39.40 9.19
CA ASP A 844 6.02 39.17 7.79
C ASP A 844 5.59 37.76 7.34
N LEU A 845 5.77 36.73 8.17
CA LEU A 845 5.35 35.36 7.88
C LEU A 845 3.82 35.22 7.79
N VAL A 846 3.07 35.86 8.70
CA VAL A 846 1.60 35.81 8.67
C VAL A 846 0.98 36.78 7.67
N ALA A 847 1.80 37.55 6.93
CA ALA A 847 1.33 38.51 5.94
C ALA A 847 0.75 37.87 4.67
N GLU A 848 0.86 36.56 4.50
CA GLU A 848 0.30 35.81 3.37
C GLU A 848 -0.84 34.86 3.75
N ILE A 849 -1.16 34.76 5.05
CA ILE A 849 -2.27 33.92 5.54
C ILE A 849 -3.61 34.36 4.93
N GLY A 850 -4.41 33.38 4.53
CA GLY A 850 -5.78 33.53 4.06
C GLY A 850 -6.71 32.41 4.55
N PRO A 851 -7.97 32.36 4.09
CA PRO A 851 -8.95 31.37 4.53
C PRO A 851 -8.56 29.90 4.32
N GLN A 852 -7.66 29.63 3.36
CA GLN A 852 -7.14 28.28 3.09
C GLN A 852 -6.23 27.73 4.20
N ASP A 853 -5.74 28.60 5.09
CA ASP A 853 -4.81 28.24 6.16
C ASP A 853 -5.54 27.92 7.49
N LEU A 854 -6.87 27.80 7.44
CA LEU A 854 -7.65 27.21 8.53
C LEU A 854 -7.34 25.72 8.64
N LEU A 855 -7.17 25.25 9.88
CA LEU A 855 -7.02 23.84 10.14
C LEU A 855 -8.30 23.08 9.71
N PRO A 856 -8.16 21.87 9.17
CA PRO A 856 -9.32 21.09 8.71
C PRO A 856 -10.41 20.94 9.78
N GLY A 857 -11.67 21.15 9.39
CA GLY A 857 -12.84 21.09 10.28
C GLY A 857 -13.11 22.37 11.07
N ALA A 858 -12.16 23.32 11.15
CA ALA A 858 -12.34 24.54 11.94
C ALA A 858 -13.48 25.44 11.42
N MET A 859 -13.58 25.63 10.11
CA MET A 859 -14.64 26.45 9.51
C MET A 859 -16.02 25.81 9.71
N GLU A 860 -16.14 24.51 9.44
CA GLU A 860 -17.38 23.75 9.59
C GLU A 860 -17.88 23.81 11.03
N PHE A 861 -16.98 23.61 12.00
CA PHE A 861 -17.33 23.62 13.42
C PHE A 861 -17.71 25.03 13.92
N LEU A 862 -17.01 26.08 13.49
CA LEU A 862 -17.39 27.47 13.80
C LEU A 862 -18.78 27.83 13.25
N MET A 863 -19.10 27.41 12.02
CA MET A 863 -20.42 27.60 11.43
C MET A 863 -21.52 26.82 12.17
N GLU A 864 -21.21 25.60 12.62
CA GLU A 864 -22.13 24.79 13.42
C GLU A 864 -22.42 25.43 14.78
N LEU A 865 -21.40 25.94 15.48
CA LEU A 865 -21.57 26.65 16.75
C LEU A 865 -22.45 27.89 16.58
N GLN A 866 -22.24 28.65 15.51
CA GLN A 866 -23.10 29.78 15.18
C GLN A 866 -24.56 29.35 14.93
N ALA A 867 -24.77 28.25 14.18
CA ALA A 867 -26.10 27.70 13.93
C ALA A 867 -26.78 27.19 15.22
N ALA A 868 -25.99 26.69 16.18
CA ALA A 868 -26.44 26.26 17.50
C ALA A 868 -26.67 27.43 18.48
N GLY A 869 -26.38 28.67 18.09
CA GLY A 869 -26.51 29.85 18.95
C GLY A 869 -25.47 29.94 20.06
N ILE A 870 -24.36 29.21 19.93
CA ILE A 870 -23.22 29.24 20.84
C ILE A 870 -22.31 30.41 20.45
N GLN A 871 -21.94 31.23 21.43
CA GLN A 871 -21.03 32.35 21.17
C GLN A 871 -19.58 31.87 21.16
N VAL A 872 -18.80 32.41 20.23
CA VAL A 872 -17.39 32.06 20.02
C VAL A 872 -16.50 33.23 20.41
N ALA A 873 -15.48 32.95 21.19
CA ALA A 873 -14.35 33.86 21.41
C ALA A 873 -13.02 33.22 21.05
N ILE A 874 -11.99 34.06 20.88
CA ILE A 874 -10.60 33.65 20.76
C ILE A 874 -9.83 34.10 21.98
N GLY A 875 -9.00 33.21 22.54
CA GLY A 875 -8.11 33.50 23.67
C GLY A 875 -6.67 33.13 23.33
N SER A 876 -5.91 34.06 22.76
CA SER A 876 -4.52 33.83 22.32
C SER A 876 -3.52 34.67 23.12
N SER A 877 -2.38 34.07 23.48
CA SER A 877 -1.23 34.79 24.06
C SER A 877 -0.56 35.77 23.07
N SER A 878 -0.92 35.70 21.78
CA SER A 878 -0.35 36.53 20.72
C SER A 878 -0.97 37.91 20.66
N LYS A 879 -0.14 38.94 20.50
CA LYS A 879 -0.54 40.33 20.26
C LYS A 879 -1.11 40.59 18.85
N ASN A 880 -1.10 39.57 18.00
CA ASN A 880 -1.44 39.67 16.58
C ASN A 880 -2.75 38.92 16.23
N ALA A 881 -3.48 38.42 17.24
CA ALA A 881 -4.66 37.57 17.03
C ALA A 881 -5.71 38.22 16.13
N HIS A 882 -6.01 39.51 16.33
CA HIS A 882 -6.96 40.26 15.50
C HIS A 882 -6.60 40.23 14.01
N MET A 883 -5.33 40.45 13.68
CA MET A 883 -4.86 40.47 12.29
C MET A 883 -5.00 39.09 11.64
N VAL A 884 -4.65 38.02 12.35
CA VAL A 884 -4.76 36.65 11.85
C VAL A 884 -6.23 36.28 11.63
N VAL A 885 -7.11 36.59 12.58
CA VAL A 885 -8.56 36.34 12.48
C VAL A 885 -9.21 37.06 11.29
N GLU A 886 -8.81 38.31 11.04
CA GLU A 886 -9.29 39.08 9.89
C GLU A 886 -8.83 38.43 8.56
N ARG A 887 -7.56 38.00 8.48
CA ARG A 887 -6.97 37.38 7.31
C ARG A 887 -7.54 35.98 7.00
N LEU A 888 -7.79 35.19 8.02
CA LEU A 888 -8.46 33.88 7.90
C LEU A 888 -9.92 34.00 7.45
N GLY A 889 -10.49 35.21 7.45
CA GLY A 889 -11.87 35.45 7.02
C GLY A 889 -12.95 35.00 8.03
N ILE A 890 -12.56 34.60 9.25
CA ILE A 890 -13.48 34.09 10.29
C ILE A 890 -13.97 35.16 11.27
N GLY A 891 -13.56 36.42 11.11
CA GLY A 891 -13.96 37.51 12.03
C GLY A 891 -15.46 37.71 12.18
N HIS A 892 -16.28 37.29 11.20
CA HIS A 892 -17.74 37.34 11.27
C HIS A 892 -18.36 36.21 12.12
N LEU A 893 -17.59 35.17 12.45
CA LEU A 893 -17.99 34.03 13.28
C LEU A 893 -17.53 34.18 14.74
N VAL A 894 -16.62 35.11 15.01
CA VAL A 894 -16.02 35.33 16.35
C VAL A 894 -16.61 36.59 16.98
N GLN A 895 -17.23 36.48 18.16
CA GLN A 895 -17.88 37.60 18.84
C GLN A 895 -16.94 38.38 19.78
N ALA A 896 -15.88 37.75 20.28
CA ALA A 896 -14.88 38.39 21.13
C ALA A 896 -13.47 37.84 20.88
N ILE A 897 -12.45 38.68 21.05
CA ILE A 897 -11.05 38.29 20.95
C ILE A 897 -10.34 38.86 22.17
N ALA A 898 -9.78 37.97 23.00
CA ALA A 898 -8.82 38.30 24.05
C ALA A 898 -7.42 37.90 23.55
N ASP A 899 -6.54 38.87 23.44
CA ASP A 899 -5.22 38.75 22.86
C ASP A 899 -4.10 39.07 23.86
N GLY A 900 -2.84 39.06 23.41
CA GLY A 900 -1.68 39.38 24.25
C GLY A 900 -1.59 40.83 24.77
N TYR A 901 -2.55 41.72 24.46
CA TYR A 901 -2.70 43.04 25.10
C TYR A 901 -3.79 43.07 26.17
N SER A 902 -4.65 42.06 26.19
CA SER A 902 -5.88 42.05 26.98
C SER A 902 -5.63 41.82 28.47
N VAL A 903 -4.55 41.11 28.82
CA VAL A 903 -4.23 40.74 30.21
C VAL A 903 -2.74 40.88 30.52
N SER A 904 -2.42 41.09 31.81
CA SER A 904 -1.03 41.20 32.28
C SER A 904 -0.39 39.84 32.59
N ARG A 905 -1.19 38.82 32.95
CA ARG A 905 -0.75 37.44 33.16
C ARG A 905 -1.40 36.57 32.09
N SER A 906 -0.61 35.93 31.24
CA SER A 906 -1.12 35.02 30.22
C SER A 906 -1.15 33.58 30.73
N LYS A 907 -1.54 32.64 29.87
CA LYS A 907 -1.45 31.19 30.09
C LYS A 907 -0.08 30.83 30.72
N PRO A 908 -0.03 30.04 31.81
CA PRO A 908 -1.10 29.22 32.38
C PRO A 908 -2.03 29.95 33.37
N ALA A 909 -1.91 31.27 33.56
CA ALA A 909 -2.87 32.01 34.39
C ALA A 909 -4.26 32.07 33.71
N PRO A 910 -5.37 32.04 34.49
CA PRO A 910 -6.71 31.99 33.93
C PRO A 910 -7.20 33.31 33.33
N ASP A 911 -6.47 34.41 33.58
CA ASP A 911 -6.88 35.79 33.30
C ASP A 911 -7.31 35.97 31.83
N LEU A 912 -6.61 35.35 30.86
CA LEU A 912 -6.90 35.46 29.44
C LEU A 912 -8.29 34.89 29.07
N PHE A 913 -8.59 33.68 29.54
CA PHE A 913 -9.88 33.03 29.27
C PHE A 913 -11.01 33.65 30.08
N LEU A 914 -10.76 34.07 31.32
CA LEU A 914 -11.73 34.83 32.11
C LEU A 914 -12.12 36.14 31.41
N HIS A 915 -11.16 36.84 30.82
CA HIS A 915 -11.44 38.06 30.06
C HIS A 915 -12.20 37.76 28.75
N ALA A 916 -11.86 36.68 28.02
CA ALA A 916 -12.64 36.27 26.85
C ALA A 916 -14.11 35.96 27.21
N ALA A 917 -14.36 35.27 28.33
CA ALA A 917 -15.71 35.02 28.83
C ALA A 917 -16.44 36.30 29.27
N GLU A 918 -15.74 37.24 29.90
CA GLU A 918 -16.26 38.58 30.25
C GLU A 918 -16.69 39.35 29.00
N LEU A 919 -15.90 39.32 27.92
CA LEU A 919 -16.23 39.96 26.65
C LEU A 919 -17.45 39.34 25.97
N LEU A 920 -17.65 38.03 26.11
CA LEU A 920 -18.88 37.35 25.66
C LEU A 920 -20.09 37.65 26.57
N GLY A 921 -19.86 38.13 27.80
CA GLY A 921 -20.91 38.27 28.81
C GLY A 921 -21.43 36.92 29.32
N ILE A 922 -20.59 35.88 29.26
CA ILE A 922 -20.93 34.49 29.64
C ILE A 922 -20.16 34.12 30.91
N PRO A 923 -20.80 33.54 31.95
CA PRO A 923 -20.08 33.03 33.10
C PRO A 923 -19.06 31.95 32.71
N SER A 924 -17.85 31.96 33.25
CA SER A 924 -16.81 30.99 32.87
C SER A 924 -17.25 29.52 33.00
N SER A 925 -18.07 29.19 34.01
CA SER A 925 -18.68 27.86 34.18
C SER A 925 -19.65 27.41 33.05
N GLN A 926 -19.91 28.26 32.06
CA GLN A 926 -20.72 27.99 30.87
C GLN A 926 -19.89 28.02 29.58
N CYS A 927 -18.55 28.08 29.70
CA CYS A 927 -17.62 28.09 28.58
C CYS A 927 -16.84 26.77 28.47
N ILE A 928 -16.57 26.36 27.23
CA ILE A 928 -15.58 25.34 26.87
C ILE A 928 -14.38 26.02 26.22
N VAL A 929 -13.16 25.59 26.56
CA VAL A 929 -11.91 26.01 25.91
C VAL A 929 -11.38 24.90 25.01
N PHE A 930 -11.00 25.21 23.78
CA PHE A 930 -10.23 24.32 22.90
C PHE A 930 -8.79 24.78 22.82
N GLU A 931 -7.84 23.89 23.06
CA GLU A 931 -6.44 24.24 23.17
C GLU A 931 -5.46 23.15 22.69
N ASP A 932 -4.34 23.56 22.08
CA ASP A 932 -3.28 22.68 21.57
C ASP A 932 -2.10 22.47 22.57
N ALA A 933 -2.04 23.22 23.66
CA ALA A 933 -0.96 23.22 24.66
C ALA A 933 -1.45 22.95 26.10
N ASP A 934 -0.66 22.19 26.87
CA ASP A 934 -0.99 21.86 28.27
C ASP A 934 -1.11 23.11 29.17
N SER A 935 -0.30 24.13 28.90
CA SER A 935 -0.36 25.42 29.63
C SER A 935 -1.70 26.15 29.45
N GLY A 936 -2.34 26.03 28.28
CA GLY A 936 -3.68 26.59 28.09
C GLY A 936 -4.77 25.69 28.66
N VAL A 937 -4.58 24.36 28.70
CA VAL A 937 -5.48 23.48 29.47
C VAL A 937 -5.44 23.86 30.94
N GLU A 938 -4.25 24.05 31.54
CA GLU A 938 -4.10 24.51 32.93
C GLU A 938 -4.85 25.85 33.17
N ALA A 939 -4.69 26.81 32.25
CA ALA A 939 -5.39 28.10 32.33
C ALA A 939 -6.92 27.96 32.27
N ALA A 940 -7.44 27.08 31.40
CA ALA A 940 -8.87 26.82 31.28
C ALA A 940 -9.44 26.20 32.58
N LYS A 941 -8.73 25.23 33.16
CA LYS A 941 -9.12 24.59 34.42
C LYS A 941 -9.06 25.59 35.58
N ALA A 942 -8.03 26.42 35.65
CA ALA A 942 -7.92 27.49 36.64
C ALA A 942 -9.03 28.55 36.51
N ALA A 943 -9.57 28.75 35.30
CA ALA A 943 -10.71 29.63 35.05
C ALA A 943 -12.08 29.00 35.39
N GLY A 944 -12.09 27.72 35.79
CA GLY A 944 -13.30 26.95 36.08
C GLY A 944 -14.09 26.54 34.82
N MET A 945 -13.41 26.44 33.68
CA MET A 945 -13.97 26.05 32.39
C MET A 945 -13.70 24.57 32.10
N LEU A 946 -14.47 23.99 31.17
CA LEU A 946 -14.11 22.69 30.58
C LEU A 946 -13.01 22.90 29.53
N ALA A 947 -12.05 21.99 29.46
CA ALA A 947 -10.91 22.08 28.56
C ALA A 947 -10.87 20.87 27.59
N ILE A 948 -10.81 21.16 26.29
CA ILE A 948 -10.63 20.19 25.22
C ILE A 948 -9.22 20.34 24.67
N GLY A 949 -8.40 19.30 24.81
CA GLY A 949 -7.06 19.24 24.23
C GLY A 949 -7.13 18.79 22.77
N LEU A 950 -6.45 19.49 21.86
CA LEU A 950 -6.29 19.11 20.46
C LEU A 950 -4.86 18.62 20.18
N GLY A 951 -4.71 17.32 19.87
CA GLY A 951 -3.42 16.71 19.58
C GLY A 951 -3.23 15.33 20.27
N PRO A 952 -1.98 14.84 20.36
CA PRO A 952 -1.66 13.56 20.99
C PRO A 952 -2.01 13.57 22.49
N VAL A 953 -2.53 12.45 22.99
CA VAL A 953 -3.05 12.32 24.37
C VAL A 953 -1.97 12.56 25.41
N GLU A 954 -0.73 12.16 25.12
CA GLU A 954 0.43 12.30 26.00
C GLU A 954 0.81 13.77 26.26
N ARG A 955 0.29 14.71 25.45
CA ARG A 955 0.55 16.15 25.61
C ARG A 955 -0.19 16.76 26.79
N PHE A 956 -1.35 16.22 27.16
CA PHE A 956 -2.28 16.87 28.08
C PHE A 956 -2.34 16.12 29.40
N GLN A 957 -2.14 16.82 30.52
CA GLN A 957 -2.25 16.23 31.85
C GLN A 957 -3.70 16.18 32.35
N ASP A 958 -4.43 17.31 32.22
CA ASP A 958 -5.70 17.54 32.92
C ASP A 958 -6.89 17.95 32.01
N ALA A 959 -6.80 17.69 30.70
CA ALA A 959 -7.88 17.98 29.76
C ALA A 959 -9.13 17.12 30.06
N ASP A 960 -10.33 17.71 29.94
CA ASP A 960 -11.59 16.98 30.17
C ASP A 960 -11.93 16.03 29.00
N LEU A 961 -11.41 16.31 27.82
CA LEU A 961 -11.46 15.44 26.64
C LEU A 961 -10.28 15.79 25.72
N VAL A 962 -9.65 14.80 25.10
CA VAL A 962 -8.61 15.00 24.09
C VAL A 962 -9.12 14.49 22.74
N LEU A 963 -8.92 15.30 21.70
CA LEU A 963 -9.32 15.00 20.32
C LEU A 963 -8.12 15.21 19.40
N PRO A 964 -7.98 14.44 18.31
CA PRO A 964 -6.83 14.57 17.42
C PRO A 964 -6.84 15.87 16.61
N SER A 965 -8.03 16.36 16.21
CA SER A 965 -8.24 17.60 15.47
C SER A 965 -9.71 18.04 15.54
N LEU A 966 -10.05 19.14 14.86
CA LEU A 966 -11.45 19.58 14.67
C LEU A 966 -12.19 18.84 13.53
N GLU A 967 -11.54 17.93 12.79
CA GLU A 967 -12.17 17.20 11.69
C GLU A 967 -13.26 16.24 12.19
N TYR A 968 -14.39 16.22 11.48
CA TYR A 968 -15.52 15.32 11.72
C TYR A 968 -16.15 15.42 13.12
N ILE A 969 -15.89 16.50 13.86
CA ILE A 969 -16.56 16.77 15.13
C ILE A 969 -17.88 17.48 14.85
N GLN A 970 -18.94 17.03 15.54
CA GLN A 970 -20.20 17.75 15.65
C GLN A 970 -20.41 18.19 17.10
N TRP A 971 -21.06 19.34 17.29
CA TRP A 971 -21.32 19.91 18.62
C TRP A 971 -22.11 18.95 19.51
N THR A 972 -23.10 18.25 18.95
CA THR A 972 -23.88 17.26 19.69
C THR A 972 -23.03 16.08 20.16
N ASP A 973 -22.17 15.57 19.29
CA ASP A 973 -21.34 14.39 19.54
C ASP A 973 -20.24 14.71 20.56
N LEU A 974 -19.70 15.94 20.51
CA LEU A 974 -18.76 16.44 21.51
C LEU A 974 -19.37 16.43 22.91
N LEU A 975 -20.59 16.93 23.05
CA LEU A 975 -21.29 16.97 24.35
C LEU A 975 -21.62 15.57 24.86
N ASP A 976 -21.97 14.65 23.96
CA ASP A 976 -22.22 13.26 24.31
C ASP A 976 -20.93 12.56 24.77
N LYS A 977 -19.80 12.81 24.10
CA LYS A 977 -18.48 12.32 24.51
C LYS A 977 -18.06 12.88 25.87
N LEU A 978 -18.21 14.19 26.10
CA LEU A 978 -17.93 14.82 27.39
C LEU A 978 -18.77 14.22 28.53
N ALA A 979 -20.07 13.99 28.29
CA ALA A 979 -20.94 13.35 29.26
C ALA A 979 -20.51 11.91 29.57
N GLN A 980 -20.07 11.15 28.56
CA GLN A 980 -19.57 9.79 28.74
C GLN A 980 -18.24 9.76 29.52
N THR A 981 -17.29 10.64 29.21
CA THR A 981 -16.01 10.72 29.95
C THR A 981 -16.25 11.03 31.42
N ALA A 982 -17.16 11.97 31.73
CA ALA A 982 -17.58 12.31 33.09
C ALA A 982 -18.17 11.13 33.86
N LEU A 983 -18.96 10.28 33.18
CA LEU A 983 -19.57 9.09 33.75
C LEU A 983 -18.53 7.99 34.03
N LEU A 984 -17.53 7.86 33.16
CA LEU A 984 -16.48 6.86 33.26
C LEU A 984 -15.42 7.19 34.32
N SER A 985 -15.11 8.47 34.54
CA SER A 985 -14.13 8.90 35.55
C SER A 985 -14.71 8.95 36.98
N GLY A 986 -16.02 8.80 37.14
CA GLY A 986 -16.69 8.95 38.45
C GLY A 986 -16.83 10.42 38.90
N ASP A 987 -16.47 11.39 38.05
CA ASP A 987 -16.48 12.83 38.34
C ASP A 987 -17.84 13.50 38.12
N LEU A 988 -18.94 12.76 38.12
CA LEU A 988 -20.30 13.30 38.04
C LEU A 988 -20.55 14.42 39.08
N ALA A 989 -19.98 14.28 40.28
CA ALA A 989 -20.07 15.31 41.33
C ALA A 989 -19.19 16.54 41.03
N ALA A 990 -18.01 16.36 40.45
CA ALA A 990 -17.09 17.45 40.11
C ALA A 990 -17.59 18.27 38.91
N ILE A 991 -18.17 17.60 37.91
CA ILE A 991 -18.87 18.27 36.81
C ILE A 991 -20.19 18.83 37.31
N GLY A 992 -20.95 18.13 38.15
CA GLY A 992 -22.15 18.58 38.87
C GLY A 992 -21.97 19.89 39.65
N ASP A 993 -20.89 19.98 40.44
CA ASP A 993 -20.53 21.16 41.24
C ASP A 993 -20.04 22.32 40.36
N ARG A 994 -19.31 22.06 39.26
CA ARG A 994 -18.92 23.08 38.27
C ARG A 994 -20.11 23.53 37.42
N ILE A 995 -21.06 22.64 37.17
CA ILE A 995 -22.29 22.94 36.43
C ILE A 995 -23.42 23.51 37.32
N GLY A 996 -23.25 23.59 38.64
CA GLY A 996 -24.25 24.16 39.55
C GLY A 996 -25.52 23.32 39.66
N ALA A 997 -25.43 22.02 39.41
CA ALA A 997 -26.53 21.08 39.61
C ALA A 997 -26.53 20.63 41.07
N GLY A 998 -27.36 21.28 41.91
CA GLY A 998 -27.62 20.77 43.26
C GLY A 998 -28.20 19.35 43.19
N SER A 999 -27.49 18.40 43.82
CA SER A 999 -27.88 17.01 44.09
C SER A 999 -28.76 16.34 43.03
N LEU A 1000 -28.12 15.65 42.07
CA LEU A 1000 -28.74 14.56 41.33
C LEU A 1000 -28.68 13.26 42.12
#